data_AF-A0ABC9DA93-F1
#
_entry.id   AF-A0ABC9DA93-F1
#
_cell.length_a   1.000
_cell.length_b   1.000
_cell.length_c   1.000
_cell.angle_alpha   90.00
_cell.angle_beta   90.00
_cell.angle_gamma   90.00
#
_symmetry.space_group_name_H-M   'P 1'
#
loop_
_entity.id
_entity.type
_entity.pdbx_description
1 polymer ?
#
loop_
_entity_poly.entity_id
_entity_poly.type
_entity_poly.pdbx_seq_one_letter_code
_entity_poly.pdbx_strand_id
1 'polypeptide(L)'
;MASPTPTTTSAAAEPGCGRSVLRLLRSPARSRLPFATAARPRGRLATSLRARAPLAAPELVEQSVNTIRFLAVDAVEKAQSGHPGLPMGCAPLGHVLFDEFIHFNPKNPAWFDRDRFVLSAGHGVYAAVRAAPARWIRWRHGPLGQGFANAVGLALAEKHLAARFNKTGVSNEAASLAGHWGLGKLIAFYDENHISIDGNTDIAFTEDVLARYEALGWHTICVKNGNTGYDDIRAAIKEAKAVKDKPTLIKVTTTIGFASPNKANTYSVHGSALGSKEVEATRSNLHWLHDHFHVPDEVKRHWSHHIDEGASLEAEWNAKFAEYEKKYHQEAAELKSIISGDLPLGWDNALPTYTPESSPDATRNLSQHCLNSLAKVMPGFLGGSADLASSNMTLLKMFGDFQRDTPEERNIRFGVREHGMGAICNGIAVHSPGLMPYCATFFVFTDYMRAAIRLSALSESGVIFVMTHDSIGLGEDGPTHQPVEQLFSLRAMPNILMLRPADGNETSGAYKIAVLNRKRPSIIALSRQKLPQLKGTSVDAVSKGGYIISDNSSGNKPELIVISTGSELEIAEKAADELRKEGRTVRVVSLVCWELFEEQSEKYKESVLPSKVTSRISIEAGVTFGWEKAAIRLSALSESGVIFVMTHDSIGLGEDGPTHQPVEQLFSLRAMPNILMLRPADGNETSGAYKIAVLNRKRPSIIALSRQKLPQLKGTSVDAVSKGGYIISDNSSGNKPELIVISTGSELEIAEKAADELRKEGRTVRVVSLVCWELFEEQSEKYKESVLPSKVTSRISIEAGVTFGWEKYIGQKGKAIGIDRFGASAPAGKIYKELGLTVENVIAAAKAL
;
A
#
# COMPACT_ATOMS: atom_id res chain seq x y z
N MET A 1 -19.62 36.99 41.14
CA MET A 1 -20.80 36.94 42.03
C MET A 1 -21.59 35.69 41.68
N ALA A 2 -22.12 34.88 42.60
CA ALA A 2 -21.73 34.62 43.99
C ALA A 2 -22.37 33.27 44.39
N SER A 3 -21.69 32.44 45.20
CA SER A 3 -22.28 31.24 45.81
C SER A 3 -23.25 31.64 46.94
N PRO A 4 -24.14 30.75 47.42
CA PRO A 4 -23.71 29.83 48.49
C PRO A 4 -24.34 28.42 48.52
N THR A 5 -23.55 27.44 48.93
CA THR A 5 -23.96 26.24 49.70
C THR A 5 -23.80 26.54 51.21
N PRO A 6 -24.36 25.78 52.18
CA PRO A 6 -23.60 24.62 52.72
C PRO A 6 -24.41 23.52 53.48
N THR A 7 -23.68 22.55 54.08
CA THR A 7 -24.01 21.66 55.24
C THR A 7 -25.09 20.55 55.07
N THR A 8 -24.97 19.32 55.62
CA THR A 8 -23.92 18.70 56.48
C THR A 8 -23.84 17.15 56.38
N THR A 9 -22.66 16.63 56.77
CA THR A 9 -22.18 15.29 57.23
C THR A 9 -23.21 14.23 57.76
N SER A 10 -22.94 12.90 57.83
CA SER A 10 -21.73 12.25 58.38
C SER A 10 -21.55 10.72 58.13
N ALA A 11 -20.26 10.29 58.14
CA ALA A 11 -19.63 9.07 58.71
C ALA A 11 -20.14 7.61 58.49
N ALA A 12 -19.15 6.73 58.27
CA ALA A 12 -19.22 5.28 58.00
C ALA A 12 -19.24 4.35 59.24
N ALA A 13 -19.49 3.04 59.01
CA ALA A 13 -18.92 1.92 59.78
C ALA A 13 -19.00 0.56 59.06
N GLU A 14 -18.00 -0.30 59.28
CA GLU A 14 -17.86 -1.72 58.89
C GLU A 14 -17.18 -2.45 60.09
N PRO A 15 -16.90 -3.78 60.09
CA PRO A 15 -17.68 -4.97 59.72
C PRO A 15 -17.81 -5.96 60.93
N GLY A 16 -18.27 -7.22 60.74
CA GLY A 16 -18.10 -8.25 61.80
C GLY A 16 -18.66 -9.67 61.58
N CYS A 17 -18.00 -10.66 62.19
CA CYS A 17 -18.31 -12.11 62.25
C CYS A 17 -18.30 -12.91 60.92
N GLY A 18 -18.11 -14.24 60.92
CA GLY A 18 -17.88 -15.17 62.04
C GLY A 18 -17.59 -16.61 61.54
N ARG A 19 -16.99 -17.49 62.35
CA ARG A 19 -16.41 -18.78 61.92
C ARG A 19 -17.13 -20.05 62.45
N SER A 20 -17.28 -21.05 61.56
CA SER A 20 -16.99 -22.49 61.77
C SER A 20 -18.05 -23.55 62.21
N VAL A 21 -17.76 -24.81 61.77
CA VAL A 21 -18.24 -26.17 62.19
C VAL A 21 -19.74 -26.54 61.99
N LEU A 22 -20.19 -27.81 61.86
CA LEU A 22 -19.62 -29.15 62.22
C LEU A 22 -20.25 -30.38 61.46
N ARG A 23 -19.44 -31.36 60.96
CA ARG A 23 -19.73 -32.83 60.76
C ARG A 23 -20.89 -33.28 59.80
N LEU A 24 -21.13 -34.56 59.37
CA LEU A 24 -20.51 -35.91 59.53
C LEU A 24 -20.93 -36.89 58.38
N LEU A 25 -20.40 -38.15 58.41
CA LEU A 25 -20.76 -39.40 57.68
C LEU A 25 -20.26 -39.57 56.21
N ARG A 26 -20.04 -40.79 55.68
CA ARG A 26 -19.29 -41.98 56.18
C ARG A 26 -19.00 -42.95 55.00
N SER A 27 -17.90 -43.71 55.04
CA SER A 27 -17.48 -44.66 53.96
C SER A 27 -18.14 -46.06 54.07
N PRO A 28 -17.90 -46.97 53.11
CA PRO A 28 -16.84 -47.98 53.32
C PRO A 28 -15.93 -48.24 52.08
N ALA A 29 -14.95 -49.16 52.21
CA ALA A 29 -13.87 -49.38 51.23
C ALA A 29 -13.41 -50.86 51.13
N ARG A 30 -12.64 -51.18 50.07
CA ARG A 30 -11.79 -52.39 49.82
C ARG A 30 -10.99 -52.15 48.52
N SER A 31 -9.81 -52.69 48.23
CA SER A 31 -8.73 -53.37 48.99
C SER A 31 -7.46 -53.43 48.10
N ARG A 32 -6.26 -53.74 48.62
CA ARG A 32 -4.97 -53.66 47.88
C ARG A 32 -4.34 -55.02 47.52
N LEU A 33 -3.86 -55.13 46.27
CA LEU A 33 -2.67 -55.90 45.80
C LEU A 33 -2.75 -57.46 45.87
N PRO A 34 -1.87 -58.25 45.18
CA PRO A 34 -0.58 -57.90 44.56
C PRO A 34 -0.30 -58.37 43.09
N PHE A 35 0.96 -58.21 42.68
CA PHE A 35 1.67 -58.48 41.42
C PHE A 35 1.31 -59.73 40.58
N ALA A 36 1.40 -59.57 39.25
CA ALA A 36 1.99 -60.54 38.30
C ALA A 36 2.49 -59.80 37.02
N THR A 37 3.44 -60.38 36.28
CA THR A 37 4.14 -59.73 35.15
C THR A 37 3.77 -60.32 33.78
N ALA A 38 3.55 -59.47 32.77
CA ALA A 38 3.62 -59.85 31.35
C ALA A 38 4.03 -58.64 30.49
N ALA A 39 5.20 -58.70 29.87
CA ALA A 39 5.68 -57.64 28.98
C ALA A 39 5.20 -57.85 27.53
N ARG A 40 4.78 -56.76 26.87
CA ARG A 40 4.71 -56.67 25.40
C ARG A 40 5.40 -55.38 24.95
N PRO A 41 6.26 -55.41 23.91
CA PRO A 41 7.01 -54.23 23.48
C PRO A 41 6.08 -53.25 22.76
N ARG A 42 5.57 -52.25 23.48
CA ARG A 42 5.13 -51.00 22.85
C ARG A 42 6.38 -50.23 22.45
N GLY A 43 6.75 -50.31 21.17
CA GLY A 43 7.76 -49.43 20.60
C GLY A 43 7.34 -47.98 20.81
N ARG A 44 8.05 -47.26 21.69
CA ARG A 44 7.93 -45.80 21.74
C ARG A 44 8.55 -45.28 20.45
N LEU A 45 7.77 -44.55 19.64
CA LEU A 45 8.39 -43.50 18.84
C LEU A 45 8.97 -42.51 19.85
N ALA A 46 10.28 -42.57 20.04
CA ALA A 46 11.00 -41.51 20.74
C ALA A 46 10.97 -40.30 19.81
N THR A 47 10.06 -39.36 20.08
CA THR A 47 10.15 -38.00 19.52
C THR A 47 11.49 -37.43 19.96
N SER A 48 12.46 -37.46 19.06
CA SER A 48 13.81 -36.97 19.33
C SER A 48 13.74 -35.45 19.45
N LEU A 49 13.57 -34.96 20.67
CA LEU A 49 14.05 -33.63 21.06
C LEU A 49 15.56 -33.64 20.81
N ARG A 50 15.97 -33.28 19.58
CA ARG A 50 17.36 -32.92 19.32
C ARG A 50 17.71 -31.82 20.30
N ALA A 51 18.77 -32.02 21.09
CA ALA A 51 19.44 -30.89 21.68
C ALA A 51 19.82 -29.96 20.52
N ARG A 52 19.46 -28.68 20.63
CA ARG A 52 19.97 -27.66 19.70
C ARG A 52 21.50 -27.71 19.68
N ALA A 53 22.09 -27.28 18.58
CA ALA A 53 23.51 -26.98 18.55
C ALA A 53 23.89 -26.11 19.78
N PRO A 54 25.02 -26.38 20.45
CA PRO A 54 25.51 -25.50 21.49
C PRO A 54 25.72 -24.10 20.92
N LEU A 55 25.52 -23.06 21.74
CA LEU A 55 25.74 -21.68 21.31
C LEU A 55 27.17 -21.53 20.74
N ALA A 56 27.28 -20.77 19.65
CA ALA A 56 28.56 -20.44 19.05
C ALA A 56 29.49 -19.75 20.07
N ALA A 57 30.79 -19.95 19.90
CA ALA A 57 31.79 -19.26 20.73
C ALA A 57 31.62 -17.73 20.60
N PRO A 58 31.78 -16.94 21.68
CA PRO A 58 31.54 -15.50 21.66
C PRO A 58 32.29 -14.75 20.56
N GLU A 59 33.50 -15.21 20.22
CA GLU A 59 34.35 -14.66 19.17
C GLU A 59 33.73 -14.85 17.77
N LEU A 60 33.10 -16.01 17.52
CA LEU A 60 32.41 -16.32 16.28
C LEU A 60 31.07 -15.57 16.16
N VAL A 61 30.39 -15.32 17.29
CA VAL A 61 29.21 -14.44 17.36
C VAL A 61 29.60 -13.00 16.99
N GLU A 62 30.61 -12.43 17.64
CA GLU A 62 31.13 -11.09 17.30
C GLU A 62 31.59 -11.01 15.84
N GLN A 63 32.35 -12.00 15.35
CA GLN A 63 32.79 -12.03 13.96
C GLN A 63 31.59 -12.10 12.98
N SER A 64 30.54 -12.87 13.30
CA SER A 64 29.31 -12.92 12.50
C SER A 64 28.54 -11.59 12.54
N VAL A 65 28.48 -10.93 13.69
CA VAL A 65 27.80 -9.64 13.85
C VAL A 65 28.54 -8.56 13.07
N ASN A 66 29.87 -8.50 13.21
CA ASN A 66 30.70 -7.56 12.47
C ASN A 66 30.70 -7.85 10.96
N THR A 67 30.58 -9.12 10.54
CA THR A 67 30.27 -9.48 9.15
C THR A 67 28.97 -8.81 8.67
N ILE A 68 27.86 -8.90 9.42
CA ILE A 68 26.59 -8.24 9.06
C ILE A 68 26.77 -6.72 8.98
N ARG A 69 27.48 -6.10 9.94
CA ARG A 69 27.78 -4.65 9.94
C ARG A 69 28.52 -4.23 8.67
N PHE A 70 29.67 -4.85 8.36
CA PHE A 70 30.50 -4.41 7.23
C PHE A 70 29.93 -4.80 5.87
N LEU A 71 29.24 -5.93 5.74
CA LEU A 71 28.53 -6.25 4.49
C LEU A 71 27.39 -5.26 4.16
N ALA A 72 26.81 -4.61 5.17
CA ALA A 72 25.83 -3.54 4.98
C ALA A 72 26.51 -2.20 4.66
N VAL A 73 27.54 -1.82 5.42
CA VAL A 73 28.34 -0.60 5.17
C VAL A 73 28.93 -0.62 3.75
N ASP A 74 29.62 -1.69 3.35
CA ASP A 74 30.23 -1.80 2.01
C ASP A 74 29.19 -1.71 0.89
N ALA A 75 27.98 -2.20 1.11
CA ALA A 75 26.90 -2.10 0.13
C ALA A 75 26.44 -0.64 -0.06
N VAL A 76 26.30 0.11 1.04
CA VAL A 76 25.97 1.54 1.02
C VAL A 76 27.11 2.36 0.41
N GLU A 77 28.36 2.11 0.80
CA GLU A 77 29.54 2.80 0.25
C GLU A 77 29.69 2.55 -1.26
N LYS A 78 29.50 1.31 -1.73
CA LYS A 78 29.59 0.98 -3.16
C LYS A 78 28.44 1.57 -3.99
N ALA A 79 27.27 1.76 -3.38
CA ALA A 79 26.16 2.49 -4.00
C ALA A 79 26.29 4.02 -3.86
N GLN A 80 27.16 4.51 -2.95
CA GLN A 80 27.16 5.90 -2.45
C GLN A 80 25.79 6.35 -1.90
N SER A 81 24.97 5.39 -1.45
CA SER A 81 23.53 5.57 -1.25
C SER A 81 22.96 4.49 -0.35
N GLY A 82 21.99 4.83 0.52
CA GLY A 82 21.35 3.90 1.46
C GLY A 82 21.62 4.21 2.93
N HIS A 83 21.25 3.25 3.80
CA HIS A 83 21.03 3.48 5.23
C HIS A 83 21.90 2.51 6.07
N PRO A 84 23.11 2.90 6.51
CA PRO A 84 24.03 2.01 7.24
C PRO A 84 23.74 1.97 8.75
N GLY A 85 23.17 3.03 9.33
CA GLY A 85 23.06 3.22 10.78
C GLY A 85 22.26 2.13 11.50
N LEU A 86 21.04 1.81 11.02
CA LEU A 86 20.21 0.76 11.61
C LEU A 86 20.89 -0.63 11.48
N PRO A 87 21.38 -1.07 10.30
CA PRO A 87 22.15 -2.31 10.19
C PRO A 87 23.32 -2.43 11.18
N MET A 88 24.05 -1.34 11.45
CA MET A 88 25.17 -1.35 12.40
C MET A 88 24.72 -1.53 13.85
N GLY A 89 23.64 -0.85 14.26
CA GLY A 89 23.06 -0.95 15.60
C GLY A 89 22.39 -2.30 15.86
N CYS A 90 21.53 -2.75 14.94
CA CYS A 90 20.71 -3.95 15.05
C CYS A 90 21.39 -5.28 14.68
N ALA A 91 22.65 -5.30 14.21
CA ALA A 91 23.33 -6.54 13.81
C ALA A 91 23.33 -7.66 14.90
N PRO A 92 23.50 -7.37 16.21
CA PRO A 92 23.39 -8.39 17.27
C PRO A 92 22.00 -9.02 17.37
N LEU A 93 20.96 -8.18 17.34
CA LEU A 93 19.56 -8.64 17.32
C LEU A 93 19.26 -9.47 16.07
N GLY A 94 19.76 -9.03 14.91
CA GLY A 94 19.64 -9.76 13.65
C GLY A 94 20.27 -11.13 13.70
N HIS A 95 21.51 -11.23 14.21
CA HIS A 95 22.20 -12.51 14.42
C HIS A 95 21.41 -13.42 15.37
N VAL A 96 21.13 -12.99 16.60
CA VAL A 96 20.43 -13.83 17.60
C VAL A 96 19.05 -14.27 17.11
N LEU A 97 18.26 -13.39 16.48
CA LEU A 97 16.93 -13.76 15.99
C LEU A 97 16.97 -14.81 14.86
N PHE A 98 17.85 -14.61 13.86
CA PHE A 98 17.91 -15.49 12.69
C PHE A 98 18.70 -16.79 12.94
N ASP A 99 19.71 -16.76 13.80
CA ASP A 99 20.51 -17.93 14.11
C ASP A 99 19.87 -18.81 15.20
N GLU A 100 19.24 -18.20 16.21
CA GLU A 100 18.78 -18.94 17.39
C GLU A 100 17.26 -19.05 17.53
N PHE A 101 16.42 -18.34 16.77
CA PHE A 101 14.98 -18.28 17.11
C PHE A 101 13.98 -18.44 15.97
N ILE A 102 14.34 -18.16 14.73
CA ILE A 102 13.41 -18.26 13.59
C ILE A 102 13.41 -19.68 13.00
N HIS A 103 12.23 -20.27 12.77
CA HIS A 103 12.11 -21.57 12.08
C HIS A 103 11.92 -21.37 10.57
N PHE A 104 12.89 -21.78 9.74
CA PHE A 104 12.86 -21.59 8.30
C PHE A 104 13.70 -22.63 7.54
N ASN A 105 13.43 -22.84 6.25
CA ASN A 105 14.26 -23.66 5.35
C ASN A 105 14.87 -22.80 4.24
N PRO A 106 16.16 -22.40 4.28
CA PRO A 106 16.83 -21.60 3.26
C PRO A 106 16.62 -22.03 1.80
N LYS A 107 16.41 -23.33 1.55
CA LYS A 107 16.11 -23.90 0.22
C LYS A 107 14.65 -23.66 -0.23
N ASN A 108 13.70 -23.49 0.69
CA ASN A 108 12.27 -23.24 0.42
C ASN A 108 11.71 -21.97 1.14
N PRO A 109 11.88 -20.76 0.58
CA PRO A 109 11.22 -19.54 1.06
C PRO A 109 9.69 -19.55 0.98
N ALA A 110 9.08 -20.55 0.35
CA ALA A 110 7.63 -20.70 0.24
C ALA A 110 7.03 -21.72 1.25
N TRP A 111 7.84 -22.39 2.08
CA TRP A 111 7.34 -23.33 3.09
C TRP A 111 6.26 -22.67 3.96
N PHE A 112 5.10 -23.32 4.03
CA PHE A 112 3.88 -22.75 4.58
C PHE A 112 3.96 -22.45 6.09
N ASP A 113 4.69 -23.25 6.87
CA ASP A 113 4.71 -23.22 8.34
C ASP A 113 5.97 -22.54 8.94
N ARG A 114 6.79 -21.89 8.10
CA ARG A 114 7.96 -21.12 8.54
C ARG A 114 7.56 -19.92 9.40
N ASP A 115 8.39 -19.55 10.37
CA ASP A 115 8.25 -18.27 11.10
C ASP A 115 8.29 -17.10 10.09
N ARG A 116 7.41 -16.12 10.26
CA ARG A 116 7.27 -14.97 9.34
C ARG A 116 8.05 -13.75 9.86
N PHE A 117 9.14 -13.39 9.20
CA PHE A 117 9.87 -12.14 9.46
C PHE A 117 9.44 -11.01 8.52
N VAL A 118 9.32 -9.80 9.07
CA VAL A 118 9.04 -8.56 8.32
C VAL A 118 9.85 -7.40 8.90
N LEU A 119 10.69 -6.80 8.07
CA LEU A 119 11.46 -5.61 8.44
C LEU A 119 10.58 -4.37 8.31
N SER A 120 10.13 -3.84 9.45
CA SER A 120 9.32 -2.63 9.45
C SER A 120 10.07 -1.40 8.96
N ALA A 121 11.25 -1.17 9.52
CA ALA A 121 12.14 -0.08 9.17
C ALA A 121 12.81 -0.42 7.83
N GLY A 122 12.01 -0.38 6.75
CA GLY A 122 12.39 -0.90 5.43
C GLY A 122 13.65 -0.28 4.85
N HIS A 123 14.02 0.93 5.30
CA HIS A 123 15.30 1.56 4.99
C HIS A 123 16.51 0.70 5.41
N GLY A 124 16.42 -0.05 6.51
CA GLY A 124 17.46 -0.96 7.01
C GLY A 124 17.65 -2.25 6.20
N VAL A 125 17.17 -2.30 4.95
CA VAL A 125 17.10 -3.49 4.09
C VAL A 125 18.41 -4.28 3.99
N TYR A 126 19.56 -3.62 4.07
CA TYR A 126 20.88 -4.25 4.00
C TYR A 126 21.17 -5.22 5.17
N ALA A 127 20.54 -5.03 6.33
CA ALA A 127 20.60 -6.01 7.42
C ALA A 127 19.81 -7.28 7.07
N ALA A 128 18.58 -7.13 6.58
CA ALA A 128 17.69 -8.24 6.29
C ALA A 128 18.13 -9.07 5.07
N VAL A 129 18.58 -8.42 3.98
CA VAL A 129 18.99 -9.08 2.72
C VAL A 129 20.23 -9.98 2.86
N ARG A 130 20.96 -9.86 3.97
CA ARG A 130 22.20 -10.64 4.23
C ARG A 130 22.10 -11.56 5.44
N ALA A 131 21.13 -11.39 6.33
CA ALA A 131 20.69 -12.42 7.27
C ALA A 131 19.73 -13.44 6.61
N ALA A 132 18.95 -13.03 5.61
CA ALA A 132 18.07 -13.89 4.82
C ALA A 132 18.23 -13.60 3.30
N PRO A 133 18.35 -14.62 2.42
CA PRO A 133 18.59 -14.39 0.99
C PRO A 133 17.48 -13.58 0.33
N ALA A 134 17.78 -12.78 -0.69
CA ALA A 134 16.81 -11.87 -1.33
C ALA A 134 15.49 -12.53 -1.83
N ARG A 135 15.50 -13.84 -2.14
CA ARG A 135 14.28 -14.62 -2.51
C ARG A 135 13.27 -14.81 -1.36
N TRP A 136 13.65 -14.45 -0.13
CA TRP A 136 12.80 -14.54 1.07
C TRP A 136 11.91 -13.31 1.25
N ILE A 137 12.31 -12.19 0.67
CA ILE A 137 11.59 -10.92 0.73
C ILE A 137 10.52 -10.92 -0.36
N ARG A 138 9.35 -11.52 -0.08
CA ARG A 138 8.12 -11.38 -0.88
C ARG A 138 7.49 -9.97 -0.83
N TRP A 139 8.17 -9.00 -0.22
CA TRP A 139 7.58 -7.77 0.31
C TRP A 139 8.35 -6.53 -0.12
N ARG A 140 7.65 -5.51 -0.64
CA ARG A 140 8.22 -4.17 -0.78
C ARG A 140 7.82 -3.30 0.40
N HIS A 141 8.79 -3.02 1.25
CA HIS A 141 8.70 -2.13 2.41
C HIS A 141 9.23 -0.75 2.04
N GLY A 142 8.83 0.29 2.79
CA GLY A 142 9.33 1.65 2.58
C GLY A 142 8.61 2.64 3.49
N PRO A 143 7.30 2.89 3.29
CA PRO A 143 6.56 3.85 4.09
C PRO A 143 6.59 3.41 5.56
N LEU A 144 7.00 4.33 6.43
CA LEU A 144 7.10 4.07 7.86
C LEU A 144 5.73 3.66 8.43
N GLY A 145 5.77 2.81 9.45
CA GLY A 145 4.59 2.13 9.96
C GLY A 145 4.07 1.01 9.05
N GLN A 146 3.97 1.19 7.73
CA GLN A 146 3.45 0.12 6.84
C GLN A 146 4.41 -1.07 6.65
N GLY A 147 5.69 -0.98 6.99
CA GLY A 147 6.50 -2.20 7.16
C GLY A 147 6.10 -2.93 8.44
N PHE A 148 5.84 -2.17 9.51
CA PHE A 148 5.08 -2.61 10.68
C PHE A 148 3.62 -2.96 10.29
N ALA A 149 3.26 -3.19 9.00
CA ALA A 149 1.99 -3.76 8.52
C ALA A 149 1.89 -5.26 8.48
N ASN A 150 2.99 -6.00 8.50
CA ASN A 150 2.89 -7.39 8.05
C ASN A 150 3.25 -8.43 9.18
N ALA A 151 2.65 -8.27 10.40
CA ALA A 151 2.22 -9.07 11.67
C ALA A 151 1.25 -8.47 12.97
N VAL A 152 -0.11 -8.05 13.29
CA VAL A 152 -1.62 -7.49 12.76
C VAL A 152 -2.49 -7.47 11.26
N GLY A 153 -2.15 -7.21 9.86
CA GLY A 153 -1.44 -7.85 8.49
C GLY A 153 -0.38 -9.14 8.10
N LEU A 154 0.72 -9.79 8.76
CA LEU A 154 1.08 -11.31 9.08
C LEU A 154 1.05 -12.09 10.56
N ALA A 155 0.40 -11.65 11.69
CA ALA A 155 -0.40 -12.12 12.91
C ALA A 155 -2.07 -12.04 13.26
N LEU A 156 -3.40 -12.19 12.70
CA LEU A 156 -4.45 -12.57 11.52
C LEU A 156 -4.59 -13.49 10.10
N ALA A 157 -3.68 -14.16 9.30
CA ALA A 157 -3.52 -15.50 8.55
C ALA A 157 -2.77 -16.88 9.02
N GLU A 158 -1.60 -17.11 9.74
CA GLU A 158 -1.22 -18.33 10.64
C GLU A 158 -0.67 -18.18 12.13
N LYS A 159 -1.48 -18.45 13.19
CA LYS A 159 -1.18 -18.94 14.57
C LYS A 159 -2.02 -20.16 15.03
N HIS A 160 -3.34 -20.31 14.74
CA HIS A 160 -4.15 -19.66 13.71
C HIS A 160 -3.65 -20.17 12.29
N LEU A 161 -4.36 -20.12 11.15
CA LEU A 161 -4.52 -21.20 10.12
C LEU A 161 -4.62 -22.66 10.64
N ALA A 162 -3.95 -22.98 11.73
CA ALA A 162 -4.63 -23.38 12.97
C ALA A 162 -5.71 -22.35 13.45
N ALA A 163 -6.54 -21.78 12.54
CA ALA A 163 -7.38 -20.54 12.57
C ALA A 163 -6.98 -19.31 11.65
N ARG A 164 -6.30 -18.15 12.01
CA ARG A 164 -5.66 -17.07 11.10
C ARG A 164 -4.62 -15.97 11.77
N PHE A 165 -3.28 -15.74 11.43
CA PHE A 165 -2.16 -14.60 11.59
C PHE A 165 -1.61 -13.41 10.51
N ASN A 166 -1.93 -12.04 10.53
CA ASN A 166 -1.63 -10.63 9.94
C ASN A 166 -0.82 -9.36 10.84
N LYS A 167 0.03 -8.05 10.63
CA LYS A 167 0.44 -6.41 11.20
C LYS A 167 -0.33 -4.99 10.91
N THR A 168 0.28 -3.83 11.28
CA THR A 168 -0.22 -2.44 11.57
C THR A 168 0.36 -1.26 10.72
N GLY A 169 0.43 0.00 11.20
CA GLY A 169 1.21 1.09 10.55
C GLY A 169 0.76 2.57 10.56
N VAL A 170 -0.49 3.03 10.77
CA VAL A 170 -1.73 2.31 11.12
C VAL A 170 -1.59 1.61 12.48
N SER A 171 -0.70 2.20 13.28
CA SER A 171 0.13 1.56 14.31
C SER A 171 -0.66 1.35 15.58
N ASN A 172 -1.19 2.44 16.13
CA ASN A 172 -2.06 2.39 17.29
C ASN A 172 -3.39 1.69 16.94
N GLU A 173 -3.92 1.94 15.73
CA GLU A 173 -5.12 1.27 15.18
C GLU A 173 -5.01 -0.24 15.32
N ALA A 174 -4.03 -0.86 14.67
CA ALA A 174 -3.97 -2.30 14.63
C ALA A 174 -3.22 -2.89 15.86
N ALA A 175 -2.35 -2.15 16.55
CA ALA A 175 -1.79 -2.64 17.83
C ALA A 175 -2.90 -2.76 18.89
N SER A 176 -3.88 -1.84 18.87
CA SER A 176 -5.14 -1.96 19.62
C SER A 176 -5.90 -3.24 19.22
N LEU A 177 -6.06 -3.52 17.94
CA LEU A 177 -6.69 -4.76 17.47
C LEU A 177 -5.94 -6.04 17.91
N ALA A 178 -4.62 -5.98 18.07
CA ALA A 178 -3.83 -7.16 18.45
C ALA A 178 -3.82 -7.52 19.91
N GLY A 179 -3.84 -6.54 20.80
CA GLY A 179 -4.11 -6.80 22.21
C GLY A 179 -5.56 -7.24 22.42
N HIS A 180 -6.52 -6.65 21.68
CA HIS A 180 -7.91 -7.10 21.66
C HIS A 180 -8.03 -8.59 21.28
N TRP A 181 -7.58 -8.97 20.07
CA TRP A 181 -7.63 -10.34 19.56
C TRP A 181 -6.65 -11.33 20.23
N GLY A 182 -5.78 -10.90 21.14
CA GLY A 182 -4.84 -11.78 21.84
C GLY A 182 -3.89 -12.52 20.90
N LEU A 183 -3.14 -11.77 20.08
CA LEU A 183 -2.33 -12.32 18.98
C LEU A 183 -0.98 -12.92 19.44
N GLY A 184 -0.97 -13.81 20.45
CA GLY A 184 0.24 -14.25 21.16
C GLY A 184 1.21 -15.26 20.54
N LYS A 185 1.36 -15.32 19.20
CA LYS A 185 2.69 -15.65 18.60
C LYS A 185 3.40 -14.40 18.04
N LEU A 186 2.81 -13.21 18.20
CA LEU A 186 3.36 -11.97 17.66
C LEU A 186 4.43 -11.44 18.60
N ILE A 187 5.65 -11.35 18.09
CA ILE A 187 6.76 -10.63 18.72
C ILE A 187 7.12 -9.46 17.81
N ALA A 188 7.14 -8.26 18.36
CA ALA A 188 7.62 -7.06 17.69
C ALA A 188 8.90 -6.58 18.38
N PHE A 189 9.95 -6.36 17.61
CA PHE A 189 11.15 -5.67 18.09
C PHE A 189 11.04 -4.19 17.74
N TYR A 190 11.31 -3.32 18.70
CA TYR A 190 11.43 -1.88 18.51
C TYR A 190 12.88 -1.48 18.82
N ASP A 191 13.59 -1.04 17.78
CA ASP A 191 14.92 -0.42 17.89
C ASP A 191 14.76 0.99 18.46
N GLU A 192 15.04 1.13 19.75
CA GLU A 192 15.07 2.42 20.44
C GLU A 192 16.49 2.97 20.38
N ASN A 193 16.76 3.80 19.38
CA ASN A 193 18.09 4.37 19.14
C ASN A 193 18.14 5.91 19.28
N HIS A 194 17.05 6.50 19.77
CA HIS A 194 16.84 7.94 19.98
C HIS A 194 17.09 8.85 18.75
N ILE A 195 17.16 8.30 17.53
CA ILE A 195 17.48 9.04 16.30
C ILE A 195 16.43 8.83 15.22
N SER A 196 15.98 9.95 14.65
CA SER A 196 15.15 10.06 13.46
C SER A 196 15.94 10.69 12.30
N ILE A 197 15.28 10.94 11.16
CA ILE A 197 15.90 11.61 10.00
C ILE A 197 16.35 13.05 10.36
N ASP A 198 15.51 13.79 11.10
CA ASP A 198 15.72 15.22 11.38
C ASP A 198 16.56 15.50 12.64
N GLY A 199 16.95 14.46 13.38
CA GLY A 199 17.73 14.60 14.62
C GLY A 199 17.33 13.61 15.71
N ASN A 200 17.64 13.96 16.96
CA ASN A 200 17.19 13.21 18.14
C ASN A 200 15.65 13.17 18.18
N THR A 201 15.07 12.01 18.50
CA THR A 201 13.62 11.82 18.67
C THR A 201 12.97 12.82 19.63
N ASP A 202 13.70 13.33 20.62
CA ASP A 202 13.20 14.29 21.63
C ASP A 202 12.54 15.55 21.04
N ILE A 203 12.85 15.90 19.78
CA ILE A 203 12.26 17.06 19.08
C ILE A 203 10.79 16.85 18.67
N ALA A 204 10.30 15.60 18.63
CA ALA A 204 8.97 15.26 18.11
C ALA A 204 8.31 14.00 18.73
N PHE A 205 9.05 13.18 19.49
CA PHE A 205 8.62 11.87 19.95
C PHE A 205 9.19 11.56 21.34
N THR A 206 8.39 11.82 22.37
CA THR A 206 8.76 11.71 23.81
C THR A 206 7.75 10.90 24.63
N GLU A 207 6.95 10.05 23.98
CA GLU A 207 5.97 9.18 24.63
C GLU A 207 6.60 7.94 25.30
N ASP A 208 5.96 7.42 26.34
CA ASP A 208 6.28 6.08 26.85
C ASP A 208 5.64 5.02 25.95
N VAL A 209 6.45 4.49 25.03
CA VAL A 209 6.07 3.45 24.09
C VAL A 209 5.66 2.15 24.80
N LEU A 210 6.27 1.82 25.95
CA LEU A 210 5.93 0.59 26.68
C LEU A 210 4.57 0.73 27.37
N ALA A 211 4.37 1.81 28.13
CA ALA A 211 3.10 2.10 28.78
C ALA A 211 1.95 2.21 27.77
N ARG A 212 2.20 2.80 26.58
CA ARG A 212 1.20 2.83 25.50
C ARG A 212 0.87 1.42 25.01
N TYR A 213 1.83 0.54 24.80
CA TYR A 213 1.57 -0.84 24.36
C TYR A 213 0.91 -1.70 25.43
N GLU A 214 1.23 -1.52 26.71
CA GLU A 214 0.54 -2.13 27.85
C GLU A 214 -0.93 -1.72 27.89
N ALA A 215 -1.23 -0.43 27.71
CA ALA A 215 -2.60 0.09 27.61
C ALA A 215 -3.36 -0.45 26.38
N LEU A 216 -2.66 -0.88 25.33
CA LEU A 216 -3.25 -1.60 24.18
C LEU A 216 -3.43 -3.10 24.42
N GLY A 217 -3.01 -3.65 25.57
CA GLY A 217 -3.17 -5.06 25.94
C GLY A 217 -2.02 -5.99 25.52
N TRP A 218 -0.83 -5.44 25.24
CA TRP A 218 0.36 -6.22 24.91
C TRP A 218 1.12 -6.70 26.15
N HIS A 219 2.04 -7.65 25.96
CA HIS A 219 3.17 -7.88 26.88
C HIS A 219 4.35 -6.99 26.46
N THR A 220 5.16 -6.55 27.42
CA THR A 220 6.24 -5.58 27.21
C THR A 220 7.54 -6.02 27.87
N ILE A 221 8.65 -5.91 27.14
CA ILE A 221 9.99 -6.29 27.59
C ILE A 221 10.98 -5.20 27.17
N CYS A 222 11.98 -4.91 28.01
CA CYS A 222 12.99 -3.89 27.76
C CYS A 222 14.42 -4.48 27.85
N VAL A 223 15.11 -4.55 26.71
CA VAL A 223 16.53 -4.92 26.60
C VAL A 223 17.36 -3.63 26.56
N LYS A 224 18.07 -3.32 27.64
CA LYS A 224 18.80 -2.06 27.82
C LYS A 224 20.10 -1.94 27.02
N ASN A 225 20.61 -3.05 26.48
CA ASN A 225 21.82 -3.10 25.67
C ASN A 225 21.64 -4.04 24.47
N GLY A 226 21.10 -3.52 23.37
CA GLY A 226 20.99 -4.27 22.13
C GLY A 226 22.29 -4.34 21.30
N ASN A 227 23.36 -3.66 21.70
CA ASN A 227 24.62 -3.65 20.93
C ASN A 227 25.61 -4.75 21.33
N THR A 228 25.61 -5.18 22.59
CA THR A 228 26.43 -6.31 23.09
C THR A 228 25.71 -7.22 24.11
N GLY A 229 24.47 -6.91 24.51
CA GLY A 229 23.68 -7.70 25.48
C GLY A 229 23.04 -8.96 24.87
N TYR A 230 23.85 -9.84 24.27
CA TYR A 230 23.37 -11.04 23.56
C TYR A 230 22.43 -11.91 24.41
N ASP A 231 22.77 -12.13 25.68
CA ASP A 231 21.95 -12.97 26.57
C ASP A 231 20.66 -12.30 27.05
N ASP A 232 20.64 -10.96 27.15
CA ASP A 232 19.40 -10.20 27.41
C ASP A 232 18.43 -10.31 26.22
N ILE A 233 18.95 -10.22 24.98
CA ILE A 233 18.17 -10.46 23.76
C ILE A 233 17.61 -11.89 23.75
N ARG A 234 18.46 -12.90 24.05
CA ARG A 234 18.03 -14.30 24.14
C ARG A 234 16.96 -14.52 25.22
N ALA A 235 17.10 -13.87 26.38
CA ALA A 235 16.13 -13.96 27.48
C ALA A 235 14.78 -13.34 27.08
N ALA A 236 14.80 -12.12 26.53
CA ALA A 236 13.60 -11.42 26.06
C ALA A 236 12.84 -12.22 24.99
N ILE A 237 13.54 -12.85 24.03
CA ILE A 237 12.87 -13.68 23.00
C ILE A 237 12.30 -14.96 23.60
N LYS A 238 12.96 -15.60 24.59
CA LYS A 238 12.43 -16.77 25.30
C LYS A 238 11.18 -16.43 26.09
N GLU A 239 11.17 -15.30 26.80
CA GLU A 239 10.02 -14.80 27.56
C GLU A 239 8.85 -14.42 26.63
N ALA A 240 9.12 -13.68 25.55
CA ALA A 240 8.12 -13.35 24.53
C ALA A 240 7.54 -14.59 23.83
N LYS A 241 8.36 -15.63 23.58
CA LYS A 241 7.87 -16.94 23.09
C LYS A 241 7.20 -17.78 24.20
N ALA A 242 7.19 -17.37 25.47
CA ALA A 242 6.45 -18.04 26.56
C ALA A 242 5.03 -17.49 26.75
N VAL A 243 4.81 -16.18 26.53
CA VAL A 243 3.46 -15.58 26.47
C VAL A 243 2.70 -16.13 25.25
N LYS A 244 1.37 -16.35 25.40
CA LYS A 244 0.51 -16.99 24.37
C LYS A 244 -0.84 -16.31 24.14
N ASP A 245 -1.34 -15.59 25.12
CA ASP A 245 -2.62 -14.89 25.13
C ASP A 245 -2.51 -13.44 24.62
N LYS A 246 -1.30 -12.87 24.59
CA LYS A 246 -1.04 -11.47 24.19
C LYS A 246 0.12 -11.36 23.20
N PRO A 247 0.06 -10.42 22.24
CA PRO A 247 1.23 -10.04 21.46
C PRO A 247 2.30 -9.38 22.35
N THR A 248 3.58 -9.52 22.02
CA THR A 248 4.71 -8.97 22.80
C THR A 248 5.47 -7.89 22.04
N LEU A 249 5.78 -6.78 22.71
CA LEU A 249 6.74 -5.77 22.27
C LEU A 249 8.03 -5.92 23.07
N ILE A 250 9.14 -6.18 22.38
CA ILE A 250 10.49 -6.11 22.94
C ILE A 250 11.10 -4.77 22.48
N LYS A 251 11.21 -3.82 23.40
CA LYS A 251 12.02 -2.61 23.20
C LYS A 251 13.48 -2.97 23.38
N VAL A 252 14.31 -2.64 22.40
CA VAL A 252 15.75 -2.94 22.37
C VAL A 252 16.48 -1.62 22.20
N THR A 253 17.14 -1.14 23.24
CA THR A 253 17.89 0.12 23.20
C THR A 253 19.21 -0.10 22.47
N THR A 254 19.48 0.65 21.39
CA THR A 254 20.71 0.53 20.59
C THR A 254 21.34 1.88 20.24
N THR A 255 22.62 1.86 19.85
CA THR A 255 23.30 2.98 19.22
C THR A 255 23.15 2.87 17.70
N ILE A 256 22.51 3.85 17.05
CA ILE A 256 22.50 3.92 15.58
C ILE A 256 23.93 4.17 15.06
N GLY A 257 24.36 3.43 14.03
CA GLY A 257 25.73 3.52 13.52
C GLY A 257 26.79 3.01 14.51
N PHE A 258 26.43 2.08 15.40
CA PHE A 258 27.32 1.55 16.45
C PHE A 258 28.76 1.30 15.97
N ALA A 259 29.72 1.76 16.78
CA ALA A 259 31.17 1.72 16.56
C ALA A 259 31.75 2.60 15.43
N SER A 260 30.93 3.42 14.75
CA SER A 260 31.39 4.53 13.88
C SER A 260 31.96 5.67 14.76
N PRO A 261 33.30 5.89 14.83
CA PRO A 261 33.88 6.72 15.89
C PRO A 261 33.46 8.20 15.90
N ASN A 262 33.13 8.77 14.73
CA ASN A 262 32.77 10.18 14.58
C ASN A 262 31.29 10.41 14.22
N LYS A 263 30.56 9.35 13.82
CA LYS A 263 29.14 9.48 13.40
C LYS A 263 28.12 8.62 14.16
N ALA A 264 28.54 7.70 15.03
CA ALA A 264 27.60 6.93 15.85
C ALA A 264 26.72 7.85 16.71
N ASN A 265 25.47 7.43 16.97
CA ASN A 265 24.47 8.23 17.69
C ASN A 265 24.15 9.60 17.05
N THR A 266 24.22 9.71 15.71
CA THR A 266 23.81 10.93 14.98
C THR A 266 22.81 10.60 13.87
N TYR A 267 22.01 11.59 13.46
CA TYR A 267 21.13 11.45 12.29
C TYR A 267 21.91 11.27 10.98
N SER A 268 23.20 11.65 10.93
CA SER A 268 24.01 11.54 9.71
C SER A 268 24.23 10.10 9.22
N VAL A 269 24.19 9.10 10.12
CA VAL A 269 24.26 7.67 9.76
C VAL A 269 22.92 7.07 9.36
N HIS A 270 21.82 7.82 9.45
CA HIS A 270 20.49 7.28 9.15
C HIS A 270 20.38 6.89 7.67
N GLY A 271 20.49 7.87 6.76
CA GLY A 271 20.25 7.72 5.32
C GLY A 271 21.37 8.26 4.43
N SER A 272 22.63 8.15 4.87
CA SER A 272 23.79 8.51 4.05
C SER A 272 24.98 7.58 4.29
N ALA A 273 25.90 7.54 3.33
CA ALA A 273 27.16 6.80 3.44
C ALA A 273 28.02 7.31 4.62
N LEU A 274 28.81 6.40 5.21
CA LEU A 274 29.82 6.77 6.21
C LEU A 274 30.94 7.57 5.54
N GLY A 275 31.36 7.16 4.33
CA GLY A 275 32.51 7.68 3.60
C GLY A 275 33.82 7.01 4.05
N SER A 276 34.72 6.73 3.10
CA SER A 276 35.87 5.83 3.29
C SER A 276 36.65 6.01 4.60
N LYS A 277 37.01 7.25 4.97
CA LYS A 277 37.74 7.55 6.22
C LYS A 277 37.02 7.06 7.48
N GLU A 278 35.70 7.20 7.52
CA GLU A 278 34.88 6.75 8.65
C GLU A 278 34.71 5.22 8.61
N VAL A 279 34.67 4.61 7.42
CA VAL A 279 34.66 3.14 7.25
C VAL A 279 35.97 2.54 7.75
N GLU A 280 37.12 3.12 7.38
CA GLU A 280 38.46 2.74 7.83
C GLU A 280 38.60 2.89 9.36
N ALA A 281 38.10 3.99 9.93
CA ALA A 281 38.04 4.20 11.38
C ALA A 281 37.13 3.18 12.08
N THR A 282 35.96 2.87 11.51
CA THR A 282 35.02 1.86 12.02
C THR A 282 35.62 0.45 11.98
N ARG A 283 36.30 0.08 10.89
CA ARG A 283 37.04 -1.19 10.77
C ARG A 283 38.13 -1.30 11.83
N SER A 284 38.90 -0.23 12.02
CA SER A 284 39.97 -0.17 13.04
C SER A 284 39.41 -0.34 14.46
N ASN A 285 38.30 0.35 14.77
CA ASN A 285 37.62 0.34 16.07
C ASN A 285 36.96 -1.02 16.41
N LEU A 286 36.51 -1.77 15.40
CA LEU A 286 35.98 -3.13 15.55
C LEU A 286 37.04 -4.24 15.30
N HIS A 287 38.31 -3.87 15.14
CA HIS A 287 39.43 -4.76 14.78
C HIS A 287 39.13 -5.65 13.54
N TRP A 288 38.33 -5.14 12.60
CA TRP A 288 37.88 -5.86 11.42
C TRP A 288 38.92 -5.73 10.28
N LEU A 289 39.87 -6.66 10.27
CA LEU A 289 41.02 -6.68 9.34
C LEU A 289 40.71 -7.27 7.95
N HIS A 290 39.46 -7.66 7.68
CA HIS A 290 39.07 -8.23 6.39
C HIS A 290 38.80 -7.16 5.33
N ASP A 291 38.85 -7.54 4.05
CA ASP A 291 38.56 -6.68 2.89
C ASP A 291 37.08 -6.24 2.79
N HIS A 292 36.77 -5.41 1.80
CA HIS A 292 35.40 -5.07 1.43
C HIS A 292 34.62 -6.30 0.92
N PHE A 293 33.36 -6.42 1.33
CA PHE A 293 32.45 -7.54 1.02
C PHE A 293 32.91 -8.93 1.48
N HIS A 294 33.94 -9.02 2.32
CA HIS A 294 34.45 -10.30 2.82
C HIS A 294 33.45 -10.98 3.77
N VAL A 295 33.39 -12.32 3.70
CA VAL A 295 32.64 -13.18 4.62
C VAL A 295 33.60 -14.27 5.10
N PRO A 296 33.98 -14.29 6.39
CA PRO A 296 34.92 -15.29 6.90
C PRO A 296 34.37 -16.72 6.77
N ASP A 297 35.23 -17.69 6.47
CA ASP A 297 34.77 -19.05 6.17
C ASP A 297 34.23 -19.77 7.43
N GLU A 298 34.64 -19.43 8.65
CA GLU A 298 34.00 -19.87 9.90
C GLU A 298 32.58 -19.29 10.05
N VAL A 299 32.35 -18.01 9.80
CA VAL A 299 31.01 -17.41 9.80
C VAL A 299 30.13 -18.07 8.74
N LYS A 300 30.66 -18.29 7.54
CA LYS A 300 29.95 -18.95 6.43
C LYS A 300 29.65 -20.43 6.70
N ARG A 301 30.57 -21.16 7.37
CA ARG A 301 30.34 -22.54 7.85
C ARG A 301 29.34 -22.57 8.99
N HIS A 302 29.34 -21.58 9.87
CA HIS A 302 28.35 -21.46 10.93
C HIS A 302 26.95 -21.33 10.35
N TRP A 303 26.69 -20.29 9.55
CA TRP A 303 25.37 -20.06 8.95
C TRP A 303 24.90 -21.15 7.97
N SER A 304 25.76 -22.08 7.55
CA SER A 304 25.34 -23.17 6.66
C SER A 304 24.48 -24.23 7.35
N HIS A 305 24.49 -24.35 8.69
CA HIS A 305 23.70 -25.38 9.38
C HIS A 305 22.18 -25.26 9.13
N HIS A 306 21.68 -24.02 9.01
CA HIS A 306 20.29 -23.70 8.64
C HIS A 306 19.82 -24.39 7.36
N ILE A 307 20.72 -24.69 6.43
CA ILE A 307 20.41 -25.33 5.14
C ILE A 307 19.88 -26.77 5.32
N ASP A 308 20.32 -27.47 6.36
CA ASP A 308 19.96 -28.86 6.63
C ASP A 308 19.07 -29.00 7.87
N GLU A 309 19.21 -28.14 8.89
CA GLU A 309 18.23 -28.04 9.97
C GLU A 309 16.87 -27.57 9.45
N GLY A 310 16.86 -26.55 8.58
CA GLY A 310 15.64 -26.06 7.95
C GLY A 310 14.97 -27.10 7.05
N ALA A 311 15.75 -27.88 6.30
CA ALA A 311 15.24 -29.01 5.53
C ALA A 311 14.66 -30.12 6.45
N SER A 312 15.25 -30.34 7.62
CA SER A 312 14.72 -31.25 8.64
C SER A 312 13.40 -30.75 9.23
N LEU A 313 13.28 -29.46 9.56
CA LEU A 313 12.05 -28.84 10.07
C LEU A 313 10.89 -28.95 9.07
N GLU A 314 11.15 -28.68 7.80
CA GLU A 314 10.14 -28.84 6.74
C GLU A 314 9.80 -30.31 6.49
N ALA A 315 10.77 -31.23 6.54
CA ALA A 315 10.51 -32.68 6.42
C ALA A 315 9.65 -33.21 7.58
N GLU A 316 9.91 -32.75 8.81
CA GLU A 316 9.07 -33.03 9.96
C GLU A 316 7.65 -32.49 9.81
N TRP A 317 7.49 -31.27 9.30
CA TRP A 317 6.17 -30.69 9.03
C TRP A 317 5.41 -31.49 7.97
N ASN A 318 6.07 -31.83 6.86
CA ASN A 318 5.48 -32.66 5.80
C ASN A 318 5.07 -34.06 6.31
N ALA A 319 5.86 -34.67 7.20
CA ALA A 319 5.50 -35.94 7.84
C ALA A 319 4.25 -35.80 8.73
N LYS A 320 4.20 -34.78 9.59
CA LYS A 320 3.04 -34.46 10.44
C LYS A 320 1.79 -34.17 9.59
N PHE A 321 1.94 -33.47 8.47
CA PHE A 321 0.84 -33.17 7.55
C PHE A 321 0.34 -34.42 6.80
N ALA A 322 1.24 -35.34 6.43
CA ALA A 322 0.87 -36.64 5.86
C ALA A 322 0.22 -37.61 6.87
N GLU A 323 0.36 -37.38 8.17
CA GLU A 323 -0.42 -38.05 9.22
C GLU A 323 -1.78 -37.35 9.43
N TYR A 324 -1.82 -36.01 9.42
CA TYR A 324 -3.04 -35.21 9.47
C TYR A 324 -3.99 -35.55 8.32
N GLU A 325 -3.50 -35.62 7.08
CA GLU A 325 -4.27 -35.98 5.89
C GLU A 325 -4.89 -37.38 5.98
N LYS A 326 -4.26 -38.34 6.67
CA LYS A 326 -4.82 -39.69 6.87
C LYS A 326 -5.94 -39.73 7.91
N LYS A 327 -6.11 -38.68 8.71
CA LYS A 327 -7.10 -38.60 9.79
C LYS A 327 -8.24 -37.61 9.50
N TYR A 328 -7.95 -36.53 8.79
CA TYR A 328 -8.84 -35.39 8.54
C TYR A 328 -8.87 -35.08 7.04
N HIS A 329 -9.45 -35.99 6.25
CA HIS A 329 -9.35 -35.95 4.78
C HIS A 329 -9.93 -34.67 4.16
N GLN A 330 -11.04 -34.15 4.70
CA GLN A 330 -11.72 -32.98 4.14
C GLN A 330 -10.98 -31.70 4.52
N GLU A 331 -10.58 -31.59 5.77
CA GLU A 331 -9.86 -30.46 6.34
C GLU A 331 -8.43 -30.35 5.77
N ALA A 332 -7.81 -31.49 5.45
CA ALA A 332 -6.53 -31.52 4.73
C ALA A 332 -6.67 -31.11 3.26
N ALA A 333 -7.78 -31.46 2.59
CA ALA A 333 -8.07 -31.00 1.23
C ALA A 333 -8.37 -29.48 1.19
N GLU A 334 -9.15 -28.97 2.14
CA GLU A 334 -9.36 -27.52 2.33
C GLU A 334 -8.02 -26.81 2.54
N LEU A 335 -7.21 -27.26 3.51
CA LEU A 335 -5.92 -26.65 3.80
C LEU A 335 -4.95 -26.73 2.61
N LYS A 336 -4.94 -27.83 1.83
CA LYS A 336 -4.19 -27.91 0.57
C LYS A 336 -4.61 -26.84 -0.43
N SER A 337 -5.91 -26.64 -0.64
CA SER A 337 -6.43 -25.58 -1.55
C SER A 337 -6.04 -24.18 -1.10
N ILE A 338 -6.00 -23.93 0.23
CA ILE A 338 -5.54 -22.64 0.79
C ILE A 338 -4.03 -22.47 0.55
N ILE A 339 -3.23 -23.53 0.72
CA ILE A 339 -1.78 -23.53 0.52
C ILE A 339 -1.39 -23.32 -0.95
N SER A 340 -2.05 -24.01 -1.89
CA SER A 340 -1.77 -23.90 -3.33
C SER A 340 -2.35 -22.63 -3.96
N GLY A 341 -3.55 -22.22 -3.54
CA GLY A 341 -4.33 -21.17 -4.16
C GLY A 341 -5.27 -21.65 -5.27
N ASP A 342 -5.48 -22.97 -5.39
CA ASP A 342 -6.39 -23.54 -6.38
C ASP A 342 -7.85 -23.14 -6.08
N LEU A 343 -8.55 -22.63 -7.10
CA LEU A 343 -9.96 -22.26 -6.99
C LEU A 343 -10.84 -23.54 -7.12
N PRO A 344 -11.80 -23.78 -6.21
CA PRO A 344 -12.72 -24.92 -6.29
C PRO A 344 -13.47 -24.99 -7.63
N LEU A 345 -13.60 -26.19 -8.20
CA LEU A 345 -14.17 -26.35 -9.55
C LEU A 345 -15.60 -25.79 -9.64
N GLY A 346 -15.81 -24.82 -10.54
CA GLY A 346 -17.12 -24.21 -10.78
C GLY A 346 -17.60 -23.24 -9.68
N TRP A 347 -16.70 -22.69 -8.86
CA TRP A 347 -17.02 -21.71 -7.82
C TRP A 347 -17.84 -20.50 -8.31
N ASP A 348 -17.67 -20.09 -9.56
CA ASP A 348 -18.32 -18.91 -10.14
C ASP A 348 -19.82 -19.13 -10.44
N ASN A 349 -20.26 -20.39 -10.54
CA ASN A 349 -21.69 -20.74 -10.59
C ASN A 349 -22.46 -20.38 -9.31
N ALA A 350 -21.76 -20.04 -8.21
CA ALA A 350 -22.39 -19.54 -7.00
C ALA A 350 -22.76 -18.04 -7.08
N LEU A 351 -22.24 -17.29 -8.06
CA LEU A 351 -22.54 -15.87 -8.20
C LEU A 351 -23.97 -15.66 -8.73
N PRO A 352 -24.75 -14.73 -8.14
CA PRO A 352 -26.13 -14.49 -8.55
C PRO A 352 -26.21 -13.84 -9.94
N THR A 353 -27.27 -14.14 -10.68
CA THR A 353 -27.61 -13.52 -11.97
C THR A 353 -28.97 -12.86 -11.89
N TYR A 354 -29.18 -11.84 -12.71
CA TYR A 354 -30.34 -10.96 -12.66
C TYR A 354 -30.90 -10.69 -14.07
N THR A 355 -32.21 -10.43 -14.13
CA THR A 355 -32.93 -10.10 -15.37
C THR A 355 -33.59 -8.73 -15.22
N PRO A 356 -33.98 -8.02 -16.29
CA PRO A 356 -34.66 -6.71 -16.18
C PRO A 356 -35.97 -6.74 -15.36
N GLU A 357 -36.56 -7.91 -15.19
CA GLU A 357 -37.77 -8.16 -14.37
C GLU A 357 -37.45 -8.30 -12.86
N SER A 358 -36.18 -8.49 -12.49
CA SER A 358 -35.74 -8.54 -11.09
C SER A 358 -35.86 -7.16 -10.44
N SER A 359 -36.30 -7.11 -9.18
CA SER A 359 -36.56 -5.84 -8.47
C SER A 359 -35.33 -4.93 -8.34
N PRO A 360 -35.47 -3.61 -8.50
CA PRO A 360 -34.39 -2.65 -8.28
C PRO A 360 -33.82 -2.68 -6.86
N ASP A 361 -32.50 -2.68 -6.76
CA ASP A 361 -31.76 -2.76 -5.49
C ASP A 361 -30.39 -2.05 -5.57
N ALA A 362 -29.79 -1.73 -4.43
CA ALA A 362 -28.50 -1.04 -4.38
C ALA A 362 -27.33 -2.01 -4.63
N THR A 363 -26.28 -1.63 -5.36
CA THR A 363 -25.19 -2.57 -5.67
C THR A 363 -24.42 -3.03 -4.43
N ARG A 364 -24.48 -2.29 -3.30
CA ARG A 364 -24.02 -2.81 -1.98
C ARG A 364 -24.82 -4.02 -1.46
N ASN A 365 -26.13 -4.09 -1.71
CA ASN A 365 -26.96 -5.24 -1.34
C ASN A 365 -26.69 -6.43 -2.29
N LEU A 366 -26.53 -6.14 -3.59
CA LEU A 366 -26.14 -7.13 -4.59
C LEU A 366 -24.74 -7.70 -4.32
N SER A 367 -23.82 -6.86 -3.82
CA SER A 367 -22.51 -7.23 -3.28
C SER A 367 -22.62 -8.14 -2.06
N GLN A 368 -23.56 -7.90 -1.13
CA GLN A 368 -23.83 -8.82 -0.02
C GLN A 368 -24.23 -10.22 -0.53
N HIS A 369 -25.03 -10.31 -1.60
CA HIS A 369 -25.40 -11.59 -2.20
C HIS A 369 -24.17 -12.30 -2.81
N CYS A 370 -23.27 -11.58 -3.47
CA CYS A 370 -22.01 -12.12 -3.96
C CYS A 370 -21.10 -12.63 -2.83
N LEU A 371 -20.84 -11.80 -1.80
CA LEU A 371 -20.03 -12.15 -0.63
C LEU A 371 -20.56 -13.41 0.08
N ASN A 372 -21.87 -13.47 0.33
CA ASN A 372 -22.51 -14.59 1.01
C ASN A 372 -22.61 -15.87 0.15
N SER A 373 -22.41 -15.77 -1.17
CA SER A 373 -22.42 -16.93 -2.05
C SER A 373 -21.01 -17.45 -2.33
N LEU A 374 -20.03 -16.56 -2.48
CA LEU A 374 -18.61 -16.92 -2.51
C LEU A 374 -18.17 -17.58 -1.20
N ALA A 375 -18.55 -17.04 -0.04
CA ALA A 375 -18.15 -17.60 1.26
C ALA A 375 -18.66 -19.03 1.55
N LYS A 376 -19.65 -19.52 0.78
CA LYS A 376 -20.11 -20.94 0.84
C LYS A 376 -19.16 -21.90 0.11
N VAL A 377 -18.56 -21.45 -0.99
CA VAL A 377 -17.81 -22.30 -1.93
C VAL A 377 -16.31 -22.03 -1.91
N MET A 378 -15.87 -20.90 -1.37
CA MET A 378 -14.47 -20.48 -1.27
C MET A 378 -13.96 -20.62 0.18
N PRO A 379 -13.19 -21.68 0.52
CA PRO A 379 -12.81 -21.94 1.92
C PRO A 379 -11.84 -20.89 2.50
N GLY A 380 -11.00 -20.33 1.63
CA GLY A 380 -10.08 -19.25 1.99
C GLY A 380 -10.72 -17.85 2.11
N PHE A 381 -12.01 -17.69 1.83
CA PHE A 381 -12.67 -16.37 1.77
C PHE A 381 -13.10 -15.88 3.16
N LEU A 382 -12.64 -14.68 3.53
CA LEU A 382 -12.95 -14.00 4.79
C LEU A 382 -12.82 -12.49 4.64
N GLY A 383 -13.34 -11.71 5.59
CA GLY A 383 -13.22 -10.26 5.54
C GLY A 383 -14.15 -9.54 6.49
N GLY A 384 -14.39 -8.25 6.25
CA GLY A 384 -15.31 -7.48 7.07
C GLY A 384 -15.25 -5.99 6.77
N SER A 385 -15.42 -5.15 7.80
CA SER A 385 -15.57 -3.71 7.63
C SER A 385 -15.00 -2.89 8.79
N ALA A 386 -14.57 -1.67 8.47
CA ALA A 386 -14.19 -0.64 9.43
C ALA A 386 -15.44 -0.07 10.12
N ASP A 387 -15.99 -0.85 11.08
CA ASP A 387 -17.24 -0.62 11.83
C ASP A 387 -18.55 -0.59 11.02
N LEU A 388 -18.49 -0.16 9.77
CA LEU A 388 -19.60 0.08 8.84
C LEU A 388 -20.21 -1.19 8.23
N ALA A 389 -20.14 -2.35 8.89
CA ALA A 389 -20.53 -3.65 8.33
C ALA A 389 -22.02 -3.74 7.95
N SER A 390 -22.90 -3.06 8.69
CA SER A 390 -24.33 -2.92 8.37
C SER A 390 -24.59 -1.95 7.23
N SER A 391 -23.83 -0.86 7.13
CA SER A 391 -23.97 0.17 6.09
C SER A 391 -23.40 -0.27 4.74
N ASN A 392 -22.26 -0.96 4.77
CA ASN A 392 -21.60 -1.58 3.62
C ASN A 392 -22.20 -2.94 3.23
N MET A 393 -23.08 -3.49 4.06
CA MET A 393 -23.75 -4.79 3.85
C MET A 393 -22.79 -5.99 3.81
N THR A 394 -21.64 -5.92 4.46
CA THR A 394 -20.50 -6.84 4.25
C THR A 394 -20.36 -7.99 5.24
N LEU A 395 -21.45 -8.38 5.92
CA LEU A 395 -21.47 -9.56 6.80
C LEU A 395 -21.70 -10.87 6.03
N LEU A 396 -20.88 -11.87 6.32
CA LEU A 396 -21.07 -13.26 5.93
C LEU A 396 -22.03 -13.93 6.93
N LYS A 397 -23.31 -14.02 6.58
CA LYS A 397 -24.43 -14.44 7.46
C LYS A 397 -24.35 -15.89 7.96
N MET A 398 -23.44 -16.69 7.40
CA MET A 398 -23.20 -18.09 7.79
C MET A 398 -22.07 -18.25 8.82
N PHE A 399 -21.37 -17.17 9.15
CA PHE A 399 -20.23 -17.15 10.05
C PHE A 399 -20.48 -16.11 11.15
N GLY A 400 -19.99 -16.38 12.35
CA GLY A 400 -19.87 -15.41 13.43
C GLY A 400 -18.71 -14.43 13.22
N ASP A 401 -18.32 -13.77 14.31
CA ASP A 401 -17.23 -12.81 14.32
C ASP A 401 -15.91 -13.44 14.74
N PHE A 402 -14.84 -13.10 14.03
CA PHE A 402 -13.49 -13.41 14.46
C PHE A 402 -13.16 -12.63 15.75
N GLN A 403 -12.96 -13.37 16.83
CA GLN A 403 -12.52 -12.86 18.13
C GLN A 403 -11.43 -13.78 18.71
N ARG A 404 -10.88 -13.38 19.88
CA ARG A 404 -9.86 -14.13 20.62
C ARG A 404 -10.23 -15.61 20.83
N ASP A 405 -11.50 -15.84 21.18
CA ASP A 405 -12.02 -17.14 21.62
C ASP A 405 -12.90 -17.85 20.56
N THR A 406 -13.19 -17.17 19.44
CA THR A 406 -13.82 -17.71 18.22
C THR A 406 -12.89 -17.51 17.00
N PRO A 407 -11.66 -18.07 17.05
CA PRO A 407 -10.62 -17.78 16.08
C PRO A 407 -10.89 -18.30 14.64
N GLU A 408 -11.74 -19.31 14.50
CA GLU A 408 -12.14 -19.96 13.25
C GLU A 408 -13.10 -19.12 12.38
N GLU A 409 -13.73 -18.10 12.97
CA GLU A 409 -14.79 -17.33 12.34
C GLU A 409 -14.30 -16.33 11.28
N ARG A 410 -15.20 -15.95 10.36
CA ARG A 410 -14.82 -15.31 9.09
C ARG A 410 -15.18 -13.82 8.95
N ASN A 411 -15.97 -13.24 9.86
CA ASN A 411 -16.25 -11.80 9.89
C ASN A 411 -15.23 -11.07 10.79
N ILE A 412 -14.31 -10.31 10.19
CA ILE A 412 -13.32 -9.51 10.92
C ILE A 412 -13.91 -8.13 11.26
N ARG A 413 -13.94 -7.79 12.56
CA ARG A 413 -14.39 -6.50 13.06
C ARG A 413 -13.19 -5.58 13.28
N PHE A 414 -12.96 -4.66 12.34
CA PHE A 414 -11.81 -3.75 12.40
C PHE A 414 -12.09 -2.50 13.25
N GLY A 415 -13.36 -2.10 13.45
CA GLY A 415 -13.73 -0.78 13.99
C GLY A 415 -13.27 0.36 13.08
N VAL A 416 -13.42 1.63 13.50
CA VAL A 416 -13.04 2.81 12.71
C VAL A 416 -11.51 2.94 12.60
N ARG A 417 -10.95 2.19 11.64
CA ARG A 417 -9.53 1.88 11.47
C ARG A 417 -9.22 1.50 10.01
N GLU A 418 -9.61 2.34 9.06
CA GLU A 418 -9.52 2.08 7.62
C GLU A 418 -8.12 1.70 7.16
N HIS A 419 -7.12 2.49 7.57
CA HIS A 419 -5.74 2.27 7.16
C HIS A 419 -5.21 0.98 7.79
N GLY A 420 -5.57 0.73 9.06
CA GLY A 420 -5.50 -0.54 9.76
C GLY A 420 -6.00 -1.68 8.88
N MET A 421 -7.31 -1.70 8.65
CA MET A 421 -8.04 -2.69 7.87
C MET A 421 -7.40 -2.99 6.51
N GLY A 422 -7.01 -1.97 5.74
CA GLY A 422 -6.36 -2.16 4.43
C GLY A 422 -5.03 -2.89 4.54
N ALA A 423 -4.15 -2.39 5.41
CA ALA A 423 -2.83 -2.99 5.62
C ALA A 423 -2.93 -4.38 6.31
N ILE A 424 -3.98 -4.60 7.09
CA ILE A 424 -4.35 -5.90 7.64
C ILE A 424 -4.71 -6.88 6.52
N CYS A 425 -5.54 -6.49 5.57
CA CYS A 425 -5.93 -7.39 4.47
C CYS A 425 -4.78 -7.71 3.51
N ASN A 426 -3.87 -6.77 3.26
CA ASN A 426 -2.71 -6.96 2.37
C ASN A 426 -1.92 -8.24 2.68
N GLY A 427 -1.71 -8.55 3.95
CA GLY A 427 -0.97 -9.75 4.32
C GLY A 427 -1.80 -10.99 4.67
N ILE A 428 -3.14 -10.93 4.84
CA ILE A 428 -3.95 -12.17 4.61
C ILE A 428 -3.60 -12.68 3.20
N ALA A 429 -3.65 -11.78 2.20
CA ALA A 429 -3.55 -12.16 0.79
C ALA A 429 -2.21 -12.81 0.43
N VAL A 430 -1.10 -12.35 1.03
CA VAL A 430 0.24 -12.90 0.72
C VAL A 430 0.79 -13.87 1.78
N HIS A 431 0.08 -14.10 2.89
CA HIS A 431 0.43 -15.18 3.82
C HIS A 431 0.34 -16.56 3.16
N SER A 432 -0.73 -16.78 2.39
CA SER A 432 -1.05 -18.02 1.67
C SER A 432 -1.98 -17.69 0.50
N PRO A 433 -1.70 -18.14 -0.73
CA PRO A 433 -2.34 -17.62 -1.95
C PRO A 433 -3.85 -17.89 -2.02
N GLY A 434 -4.32 -18.99 -1.43
CA GLY A 434 -5.74 -19.33 -1.39
C GLY A 434 -6.54 -18.56 -0.35
N LEU A 435 -5.91 -17.78 0.53
CA LEU A 435 -6.66 -16.85 1.37
C LEU A 435 -7.11 -15.63 0.54
N MET A 436 -8.38 -15.27 0.72
CA MET A 436 -9.06 -14.23 -0.06
C MET A 436 -9.68 -13.21 0.89
N PRO A 437 -8.93 -12.13 1.24
CA PRO A 437 -9.43 -11.09 2.10
C PRO A 437 -10.29 -10.12 1.30
N TYR A 438 -11.44 -9.75 1.87
CA TYR A 438 -12.11 -8.51 1.51
C TYR A 438 -12.15 -7.54 2.71
N CYS A 439 -12.22 -6.25 2.42
CA CYS A 439 -12.41 -5.21 3.43
C CYS A 439 -13.27 -4.07 2.91
N ALA A 440 -13.98 -3.40 3.81
CA ALA A 440 -15.02 -2.45 3.43
C ALA A 440 -15.09 -1.21 4.34
N THR A 441 -15.20 -0.05 3.70
CA THR A 441 -15.57 1.23 4.31
C THR A 441 -16.40 2.02 3.26
N PHE A 442 -16.80 3.26 3.56
CA PHE A 442 -17.35 4.15 2.55
C PHE A 442 -16.27 4.56 1.55
N PHE A 443 -16.63 4.70 0.28
CA PHE A 443 -15.66 4.93 -0.79
C PHE A 443 -14.87 6.23 -0.64
N VAL A 444 -15.44 7.26 -0.03
CA VAL A 444 -14.73 8.50 0.34
C VAL A 444 -13.57 8.24 1.33
N PHE A 445 -13.69 7.23 2.20
CA PHE A 445 -12.68 6.90 3.19
C PHE A 445 -11.56 6.00 2.63
N THR A 446 -11.56 5.69 1.32
CA THR A 446 -10.36 5.08 0.70
C THR A 446 -9.12 5.94 0.86
N ASP A 447 -9.28 7.25 1.03
CA ASP A 447 -8.16 8.19 1.21
C ASP A 447 -7.40 7.93 2.52
N TYR A 448 -8.08 7.51 3.61
CA TYR A 448 -7.42 7.10 4.85
C TYR A 448 -6.51 5.88 4.62
N MET A 449 -6.91 4.97 3.74
CA MET A 449 -6.22 3.69 3.47
C MET A 449 -5.45 3.66 2.13
N ARG A 450 -5.33 4.80 1.44
CA ARG A 450 -4.77 4.91 0.09
C ARG A 450 -3.35 4.36 -0.02
N ALA A 451 -2.54 4.57 1.02
CA ALA A 451 -1.17 4.06 1.05
C ALA A 451 -1.10 2.52 1.23
N ALA A 452 -2.10 1.91 1.87
CA ALA A 452 -2.23 0.45 1.94
C ALA A 452 -2.74 -0.15 0.62
N ILE A 453 -3.68 0.51 -0.07
CA ILE A 453 -4.11 0.13 -1.43
C ILE A 453 -2.89 0.17 -2.38
N ARG A 454 -2.06 1.23 -2.31
CA ARG A 454 -0.81 1.35 -3.07
C ARG A 454 0.18 0.23 -2.78
N LEU A 455 0.38 -0.16 -1.51
CA LEU A 455 1.22 -1.32 -1.20
C LEU A 455 0.61 -2.65 -1.67
N SER A 456 -0.72 -2.77 -1.72
CA SER A 456 -1.37 -3.94 -2.28
C SER A 456 -1.06 -4.07 -3.79
N ALA A 457 -1.15 -2.96 -4.52
CA ALA A 457 -0.81 -2.89 -5.95
C ALA A 457 0.68 -3.16 -6.20
N LEU A 458 1.56 -2.56 -5.39
CA LEU A 458 3.01 -2.70 -5.49
C LEU A 458 3.53 -4.10 -5.11
N SER A 459 2.76 -4.87 -4.34
CA SER A 459 3.14 -6.21 -3.84
C SER A 459 2.37 -7.35 -4.52
N GLU A 460 1.63 -7.08 -5.60
CA GLU A 460 0.74 -8.02 -6.29
C GLU A 460 -0.27 -8.73 -5.35
N SER A 461 -0.75 -8.00 -4.34
CA SER A 461 -1.67 -8.50 -3.32
C SER A 461 -3.11 -8.32 -3.79
N GLY A 462 -3.75 -9.44 -4.18
CA GLY A 462 -5.17 -9.50 -4.55
C GLY A 462 -6.12 -9.46 -3.37
N VAL A 463 -6.22 -8.28 -2.74
CA VAL A 463 -7.26 -7.89 -1.78
C VAL A 463 -8.49 -7.37 -2.53
N ILE A 464 -9.69 -7.67 -2.02
CA ILE A 464 -10.95 -7.13 -2.54
C ILE A 464 -11.39 -5.95 -1.66
N PHE A 465 -11.32 -4.74 -2.20
CA PHE A 465 -11.71 -3.50 -1.53
C PHE A 465 -13.16 -3.17 -1.88
N VAL A 466 -14.09 -3.51 -0.98
CA VAL A 466 -15.55 -3.39 -1.17
C VAL A 466 -16.01 -2.05 -0.63
N MET A 467 -16.15 -1.05 -1.51
CA MET A 467 -16.27 0.34 -1.11
C MET A 467 -17.64 0.89 -1.48
N THR A 468 -18.47 1.22 -0.49
CA THR A 468 -19.87 1.57 -0.74
C THR A 468 -20.16 3.06 -0.57
N HIS A 469 -21.37 3.49 -0.96
CA HIS A 469 -21.76 4.90 -1.03
C HIS A 469 -20.85 5.68 -2.00
N ASP A 470 -20.73 5.17 -3.23
CA ASP A 470 -19.76 5.53 -4.27
C ASP A 470 -19.79 6.97 -4.81
N SER A 471 -20.80 7.76 -4.49
CA SER A 471 -21.14 8.99 -5.22
C SER A 471 -21.94 9.98 -4.37
N ILE A 472 -22.23 11.16 -4.92
CA ILE A 472 -23.20 12.13 -4.35
C ILE A 472 -24.61 11.53 -4.14
N GLY A 473 -24.92 10.38 -4.75
CA GLY A 473 -26.11 9.56 -4.46
C GLY A 473 -26.18 9.05 -3.02
N LEU A 474 -25.12 9.26 -2.22
CA LEU A 474 -25.17 9.15 -0.76
C LEU A 474 -26.24 10.08 -0.14
N GLY A 475 -26.47 11.29 -0.65
CA GLY A 475 -27.45 12.21 -0.06
C GLY A 475 -27.00 12.88 1.25
N GLU A 476 -27.70 12.61 2.35
CA GLU A 476 -27.84 13.53 3.49
C GLU A 476 -26.57 13.77 4.32
N ASP A 477 -25.61 12.83 4.38
CA ASP A 477 -24.40 12.96 5.20
C ASP A 477 -23.37 13.99 4.64
N GLY A 478 -23.67 14.58 3.48
CA GLY A 478 -23.05 15.81 2.99
C GLY A 478 -21.65 15.67 2.36
N PRO A 479 -20.99 16.80 2.02
CA PRO A 479 -19.80 16.82 1.18
C PRO A 479 -18.54 16.21 1.83
N THR A 480 -18.56 15.90 3.12
CA THR A 480 -17.49 15.14 3.78
C THR A 480 -17.62 13.63 3.53
N HIS A 481 -18.84 13.13 3.31
CA HIS A 481 -19.13 11.71 3.12
C HIS A 481 -19.36 11.32 1.65
N GLN A 482 -19.83 12.26 0.82
CA GLN A 482 -20.05 12.04 -0.61
C GLN A 482 -18.69 11.90 -1.32
N PRO A 483 -18.37 10.76 -1.94
CA PRO A 483 -17.27 10.68 -2.88
C PRO A 483 -17.65 11.46 -4.13
N VAL A 484 -16.65 12.14 -4.65
CA VAL A 484 -16.70 12.93 -5.90
C VAL A 484 -15.57 12.44 -6.82
N GLU A 485 -14.54 11.85 -6.24
CA GLU A 485 -13.19 12.22 -6.62
C GLU A 485 -12.21 11.03 -6.54
N GLN A 486 -12.53 10.05 -5.68
CA GLN A 486 -11.75 8.86 -5.41
C GLN A 486 -11.64 7.93 -6.62
N LEU A 487 -12.62 7.92 -7.55
CA LEU A 487 -12.58 7.14 -8.79
C LEU A 487 -11.32 7.42 -9.60
N PHE A 488 -11.03 8.69 -9.86
CA PHE A 488 -9.87 9.09 -10.65
C PHE A 488 -8.57 9.09 -9.85
N SER A 489 -8.66 9.40 -8.56
CA SER A 489 -7.55 9.20 -7.62
C SER A 489 -7.07 7.73 -7.63
N LEU A 490 -7.98 6.77 -7.77
CA LEU A 490 -7.65 5.34 -7.81
C LEU A 490 -7.31 4.83 -9.21
N ARG A 491 -8.04 5.18 -10.28
CA ARG A 491 -7.68 4.81 -11.68
C ARG A 491 -6.26 5.23 -12.05
N ALA A 492 -5.79 6.37 -11.54
CA ALA A 492 -4.42 6.84 -11.75
C ALA A 492 -3.33 6.03 -11.01
N MET A 493 -3.69 5.07 -10.15
CA MET A 493 -2.76 4.22 -9.40
C MET A 493 -2.38 2.97 -10.20
N PRO A 494 -1.09 2.76 -10.57
CA PRO A 494 -0.71 1.61 -11.38
C PRO A 494 -0.99 0.26 -10.71
N ASN A 495 -1.32 -0.75 -11.53
CA ASN A 495 -1.57 -2.14 -11.13
C ASN A 495 -2.77 -2.38 -10.18
N ILE A 496 -3.81 -1.54 -10.22
CA ILE A 496 -5.12 -1.84 -9.60
C ILE A 496 -6.15 -2.34 -10.64
N LEU A 497 -7.36 -2.65 -10.18
CA LEU A 497 -8.58 -2.73 -10.97
C LEU A 497 -9.65 -1.86 -10.32
N MET A 498 -10.13 -0.81 -11.00
CA MET A 498 -11.20 0.07 -10.49
C MET A 498 -12.54 -0.31 -11.14
N LEU A 499 -13.30 -1.16 -10.44
CA LEU A 499 -14.59 -1.68 -10.86
C LEU A 499 -15.73 -0.83 -10.27
N ARG A 500 -16.64 -0.33 -11.12
CA ARG A 500 -17.83 0.42 -10.69
C ARG A 500 -19.10 -0.14 -11.36
N PRO A 501 -19.65 -1.25 -10.86
CA PRO A 501 -20.80 -1.93 -11.49
C PRO A 501 -22.09 -1.11 -11.40
N ALA A 502 -22.85 -1.09 -12.50
CA ALA A 502 -24.15 -0.43 -12.60
C ALA A 502 -25.31 -1.26 -12.00
N ASP A 503 -25.23 -2.59 -12.06
CA ASP A 503 -26.31 -3.47 -11.61
C ASP A 503 -25.80 -4.79 -10.97
N GLY A 504 -26.69 -5.75 -10.74
CA GLY A 504 -26.37 -7.03 -10.13
C GLY A 504 -25.54 -7.97 -11.01
N ASN A 505 -25.73 -7.93 -12.32
CA ASN A 505 -24.93 -8.72 -13.26
C ASN A 505 -23.50 -8.18 -13.32
N GLU A 506 -23.34 -6.86 -13.38
CA GLU A 506 -22.01 -6.25 -13.30
C GLU A 506 -21.38 -6.43 -11.92
N THR A 507 -22.17 -6.41 -10.84
CA THR A 507 -21.65 -6.66 -9.48
C THR A 507 -21.11 -8.09 -9.36
N SER A 508 -21.84 -9.09 -9.85
CA SER A 508 -21.35 -10.46 -9.94
C SER A 508 -20.10 -10.58 -10.84
N GLY A 509 -20.08 -9.90 -11.98
CA GLY A 509 -18.91 -9.85 -12.86
C GLY A 509 -17.69 -9.23 -12.17
N ALA A 510 -17.86 -8.15 -11.42
CA ALA A 510 -16.78 -7.51 -10.65
C ALA A 510 -16.19 -8.45 -9.59
N TYR A 511 -17.03 -9.20 -8.88
CA TYR A 511 -16.56 -10.25 -7.97
C TYR A 511 -15.88 -11.42 -8.72
N LYS A 512 -16.39 -11.83 -9.89
CA LYS A 512 -15.77 -12.86 -10.72
C LYS A 512 -14.35 -12.46 -11.13
N ILE A 513 -14.19 -11.22 -11.58
CA ILE A 513 -12.90 -10.61 -11.94
C ILE A 513 -11.96 -10.49 -10.74
N ALA A 514 -12.45 -10.06 -9.57
CA ALA A 514 -11.63 -9.90 -8.36
C ALA A 514 -11.10 -11.24 -7.81
N VAL A 515 -11.88 -12.33 -7.94
CA VAL A 515 -11.44 -13.69 -7.57
C VAL A 515 -10.38 -14.24 -8.55
N LEU A 516 -10.49 -13.91 -9.85
CA LEU A 516 -9.54 -14.37 -10.88
C LEU A 516 -8.22 -13.56 -10.88
N ASN A 517 -8.26 -12.24 -10.69
CA ASN A 517 -7.12 -11.35 -10.87
C ASN A 517 -6.28 -11.15 -9.59
N ARG A 518 -5.95 -12.24 -8.89
CA ARG A 518 -5.29 -12.23 -7.56
C ARG A 518 -3.91 -11.55 -7.46
N LYS A 519 -3.34 -11.08 -8.57
CA LYS A 519 -2.10 -10.28 -8.64
C LYS A 519 -2.36 -8.76 -8.63
N ARG A 520 -3.62 -8.32 -8.57
CA ARG A 520 -4.04 -6.91 -8.52
C ARG A 520 -5.08 -6.72 -7.42
N PRO A 521 -4.97 -5.69 -6.57
CA PRO A 521 -6.09 -5.29 -5.73
C PRO A 521 -7.27 -4.88 -6.61
N SER A 522 -8.47 -5.34 -6.24
CA SER A 522 -9.70 -5.00 -6.94
C SER A 522 -10.55 -4.10 -6.06
N ILE A 523 -10.78 -2.86 -6.48
CA ILE A 523 -11.62 -1.90 -5.79
C ILE A 523 -12.99 -1.93 -6.47
N ILE A 524 -14.03 -2.24 -5.71
CA ILE A 524 -15.41 -2.33 -6.20
C ILE A 524 -16.20 -1.18 -5.55
N ALA A 525 -16.50 -0.14 -6.33
CA ALA A 525 -17.30 1.02 -5.91
C ALA A 525 -18.81 0.74 -6.09
N LEU A 526 -19.60 0.91 -5.02
CA LEU A 526 -20.97 0.42 -4.90
C LEU A 526 -21.96 1.49 -4.39
N SER A 527 -23.18 1.51 -4.92
CA SER A 527 -24.18 2.55 -4.66
C SER A 527 -24.80 2.48 -3.25
N ARG A 528 -25.25 3.62 -2.71
CA ARG A 528 -26.17 3.67 -1.55
C ARG A 528 -27.61 3.39 -1.99
N GLN A 529 -27.97 4.04 -3.09
CA GLN A 529 -29.25 4.11 -3.77
C GLN A 529 -29.56 2.87 -4.61
N LYS A 530 -30.84 2.57 -4.80
CA LYS A 530 -31.30 1.45 -5.64
C LYS A 530 -31.08 1.77 -7.12
N LEU A 531 -30.70 0.76 -7.89
CA LEU A 531 -30.55 0.79 -9.34
C LEU A 531 -31.38 -0.34 -9.97
N PRO A 532 -31.92 -0.17 -11.19
CA PRO A 532 -32.59 -1.25 -11.91
C PRO A 532 -31.58 -2.29 -12.40
N GLN A 533 -32.07 -3.46 -12.80
CA GLN A 533 -31.27 -4.42 -13.55
C GLN A 533 -31.38 -4.05 -15.04
N LEU A 534 -30.27 -3.81 -15.70
CA LEU A 534 -30.26 -3.23 -17.05
C LEU A 534 -30.28 -4.32 -18.12
N LYS A 535 -30.93 -4.03 -19.25
CA LYS A 535 -30.92 -4.93 -20.40
C LYS A 535 -29.56 -4.82 -21.10
N GLY A 536 -28.88 -5.95 -21.28
CA GLY A 536 -27.60 -6.03 -21.99
C GLY A 536 -26.36 -6.07 -21.09
N THR A 537 -26.50 -5.84 -19.79
CA THR A 537 -25.41 -6.11 -18.83
C THR A 537 -25.12 -7.60 -18.74
N SER A 538 -23.87 -7.96 -18.43
CA SER A 538 -23.46 -9.37 -18.36
C SER A 538 -22.26 -9.60 -17.44
N VAL A 539 -22.36 -10.66 -16.62
CA VAL A 539 -21.32 -11.13 -15.69
C VAL A 539 -19.98 -11.35 -16.41
N ASP A 540 -20.01 -11.98 -17.58
CA ASP A 540 -18.79 -12.28 -18.35
C ASP A 540 -18.31 -11.08 -19.17
N ALA A 541 -19.20 -10.15 -19.54
CA ALA A 541 -18.80 -8.95 -20.28
C ALA A 541 -17.97 -7.97 -19.44
N VAL A 542 -18.07 -8.02 -18.10
CA VAL A 542 -17.16 -7.29 -17.19
C VAL A 542 -15.69 -7.66 -17.43
N SER A 543 -15.38 -8.87 -17.95
CA SER A 543 -14.01 -9.25 -18.35
C SER A 543 -13.43 -8.41 -19.50
N LYS A 544 -14.23 -7.55 -20.13
CA LYS A 544 -13.82 -6.62 -21.18
C LYS A 544 -13.54 -5.22 -20.69
N GLY A 545 -13.87 -4.90 -19.44
CA GLY A 545 -13.76 -3.56 -18.86
C GLY A 545 -14.77 -2.55 -19.43
N GLY A 546 -14.93 -2.53 -20.75
CA GLY A 546 -15.95 -1.77 -21.47
C GLY A 546 -16.60 -2.58 -22.59
N TYR A 547 -17.92 -2.46 -22.71
CA TYR A 547 -18.73 -3.22 -23.67
C TYR A 547 -20.04 -2.51 -24.00
N ILE A 548 -20.61 -2.85 -25.16
CA ILE A 548 -21.91 -2.31 -25.61
C ILE A 548 -23.03 -3.00 -24.83
N ILE A 549 -23.88 -2.22 -24.18
CA ILE A 549 -25.13 -2.73 -23.58
C ILE A 549 -26.34 -2.53 -24.50
N SER A 550 -26.34 -1.48 -25.33
CA SER A 550 -27.34 -1.24 -26.37
C SER A 550 -26.80 -0.45 -27.57
N ASP A 551 -27.36 -0.73 -28.74
CA ASP A 551 -27.03 -0.04 -30.00
C ASP A 551 -28.18 -0.24 -31.00
N ASN A 552 -28.59 0.82 -31.71
CA ASN A 552 -29.53 0.75 -32.84
C ASN A 552 -28.88 1.11 -34.19
N SER A 553 -27.55 1.27 -34.24
CA SER A 553 -26.79 1.57 -35.45
C SER A 553 -26.48 0.33 -36.29
N SER A 554 -26.37 0.51 -37.61
CA SER A 554 -25.97 -0.55 -38.54
C SER A 554 -24.49 -0.45 -38.92
N GLY A 555 -23.76 -1.57 -38.88
CA GLY A 555 -22.40 -1.65 -39.43
C GLY A 555 -21.33 -0.89 -38.66
N ASN A 556 -21.45 -0.81 -37.33
CA ASN A 556 -20.52 -0.13 -36.41
C ASN A 556 -20.38 1.39 -36.67
N LYS A 557 -21.51 2.08 -36.88
CA LYS A 557 -21.59 3.52 -37.20
C LYS A 557 -22.73 4.24 -36.46
N PRO A 558 -22.73 4.31 -35.12
CA PRO A 558 -23.64 5.21 -34.41
C PRO A 558 -23.29 6.68 -34.68
N GLU A 559 -24.29 7.56 -34.70
CA GLU A 559 -24.11 9.02 -34.69
C GLU A 559 -23.57 9.53 -33.36
N LEU A 560 -23.89 8.84 -32.25
CA LEU A 560 -23.48 9.18 -30.89
C LEU A 560 -23.14 7.92 -30.09
N ILE A 561 -22.06 7.98 -29.33
CA ILE A 561 -21.76 7.00 -28.28
C ILE A 561 -21.89 7.69 -26.92
N VAL A 562 -22.75 7.15 -26.06
CA VAL A 562 -22.81 7.50 -24.63
C VAL A 562 -22.04 6.45 -23.84
N ILE A 563 -21.08 6.89 -23.03
CA ILE A 563 -20.20 6.03 -22.22
C ILE A 563 -20.51 6.32 -20.76
N SER A 564 -20.80 5.28 -19.97
CA SER A 564 -21.12 5.46 -18.55
C SER A 564 -20.78 4.22 -17.72
N THR A 565 -20.90 4.32 -16.41
CA THR A 565 -20.43 3.34 -15.42
C THR A 565 -21.07 3.65 -14.07
N GLY A 566 -21.21 2.65 -13.20
CA GLY A 566 -21.97 2.78 -11.95
C GLY A 566 -23.43 3.23 -12.16
N SER A 567 -23.95 4.02 -11.21
CA SER A 567 -25.35 4.48 -11.21
C SER A 567 -25.77 5.31 -12.42
N GLU A 568 -24.83 5.86 -13.19
CA GLU A 568 -25.14 6.76 -14.30
C GLU A 568 -25.49 6.00 -15.59
N LEU A 569 -25.25 4.69 -15.65
CA LEU A 569 -25.55 3.87 -16.82
C LEU A 569 -27.06 3.77 -17.10
N GLU A 570 -27.89 3.83 -16.05
CA GLU A 570 -29.36 3.97 -16.19
C GLU A 570 -29.74 5.32 -16.84
N ILE A 571 -29.03 6.40 -16.49
CA ILE A 571 -29.24 7.74 -17.05
C ILE A 571 -28.80 7.78 -18.51
N ALA A 572 -27.68 7.12 -18.84
CA ALA A 572 -27.18 6.97 -20.20
C ALA A 572 -28.17 6.22 -21.11
N GLU A 573 -28.77 5.12 -20.65
CA GLU A 573 -29.81 4.43 -21.41
C GLU A 573 -31.07 5.26 -21.59
N LYS A 574 -31.59 5.89 -20.53
CA LYS A 574 -32.76 6.76 -20.62
C LYS A 574 -32.56 7.92 -21.61
N ALA A 575 -31.38 8.55 -21.59
CA ALA A 575 -31.02 9.59 -22.54
C ALA A 575 -30.92 9.05 -23.97
N ALA A 576 -30.34 7.86 -24.16
CA ALA A 576 -30.27 7.22 -25.47
C ALA A 576 -31.66 6.83 -25.99
N ASP A 577 -32.57 6.37 -25.15
CA ASP A 577 -33.94 6.01 -25.54
C ASP A 577 -34.79 7.21 -25.97
N GLU A 578 -34.64 8.39 -25.37
CA GLU A 578 -35.28 9.60 -25.91
C GLU A 578 -34.70 9.98 -27.28
N LEU A 579 -33.36 9.98 -27.43
CA LEU A 579 -32.71 10.27 -28.71
C LEU A 579 -33.05 9.24 -29.81
N ARG A 580 -33.27 7.97 -29.44
CA ARG A 580 -33.75 6.91 -30.36
C ARG A 580 -35.17 7.20 -30.87
N LYS A 581 -36.05 7.81 -30.05
CA LYS A 581 -37.40 8.25 -30.49
C LYS A 581 -37.32 9.43 -31.47
N GLU A 582 -36.30 10.27 -31.36
CA GLU A 582 -35.98 11.31 -32.37
C GLU A 582 -35.38 10.72 -33.67
N GLY A 583 -35.20 9.40 -33.76
CA GLY A 583 -34.66 8.70 -34.93
C GLY A 583 -33.13 8.64 -34.98
N ARG A 584 -32.42 9.02 -33.92
CA ARG A 584 -30.96 8.99 -33.84
C ARG A 584 -30.43 7.55 -33.70
N THR A 585 -29.25 7.30 -34.26
CA THR A 585 -28.47 6.10 -33.97
C THR A 585 -27.53 6.31 -32.77
N VAL A 586 -27.91 5.78 -31.62
CA VAL A 586 -27.21 5.96 -30.33
C VAL A 586 -26.81 4.63 -29.73
N ARG A 587 -25.51 4.49 -29.48
CA ARG A 587 -24.89 3.38 -28.75
C ARG A 587 -24.66 3.76 -27.29
N VAL A 588 -24.95 2.85 -26.36
CA VAL A 588 -24.55 2.97 -24.95
C VAL A 588 -23.51 1.92 -24.60
N VAL A 589 -22.44 2.38 -23.95
CA VAL A 589 -21.31 1.57 -23.53
C VAL A 589 -21.19 1.63 -22.01
N SER A 590 -21.25 0.46 -21.36
CA SER A 590 -20.76 0.33 -19.99
C SER A 590 -19.23 0.37 -20.03
N LEU A 591 -18.62 1.14 -19.13
CA LEU A 591 -17.18 1.18 -18.88
C LEU A 591 -16.92 0.89 -17.39
N VAL A 592 -17.38 -0.30 -16.96
CA VAL A 592 -17.30 -0.81 -15.59
C VAL A 592 -15.87 -0.86 -15.03
N CYS A 593 -14.84 -1.04 -15.86
CA CYS A 593 -13.42 -0.98 -15.47
C CYS A 593 -12.56 -0.49 -16.65
N TRP A 594 -11.79 0.57 -16.44
CA TRP A 594 -10.99 1.19 -17.50
C TRP A 594 -9.79 0.32 -17.87
N GLU A 595 -9.11 -0.22 -16.86
CA GLU A 595 -7.84 -0.93 -17.02
C GLU A 595 -8.04 -2.21 -17.87
N LEU A 596 -9.09 -2.98 -17.59
CA LEU A 596 -9.46 -4.15 -18.41
C LEU A 596 -9.88 -3.80 -19.84
N PHE A 597 -10.38 -2.57 -20.09
CA PHE A 597 -10.76 -2.14 -21.43
C PHE A 597 -9.53 -1.74 -22.25
N GLU A 598 -8.61 -1.00 -21.66
CA GLU A 598 -7.33 -0.60 -22.27
C GLU A 598 -6.49 -1.82 -22.65
N GLU A 599 -6.50 -2.86 -21.81
CA GLU A 599 -5.88 -4.18 -22.03
C GLU A 599 -6.51 -4.99 -23.19
N GLN A 600 -7.69 -4.63 -23.69
CA GLN A 600 -8.25 -5.28 -24.88
C GLN A 600 -7.53 -4.85 -26.16
N SER A 601 -7.42 -5.77 -27.11
CA SER A 601 -6.86 -5.50 -28.45
C SER A 601 -7.52 -4.28 -29.13
N GLU A 602 -6.76 -3.52 -29.93
CA GLU A 602 -7.29 -2.37 -30.69
C GLU A 602 -8.51 -2.73 -31.56
N LYS A 603 -8.55 -3.94 -32.13
CA LYS A 603 -9.71 -4.45 -32.89
C LYS A 603 -10.98 -4.52 -32.04
N TYR A 604 -10.87 -4.88 -30.77
CA TYR A 604 -12.00 -4.87 -29.83
C TYR A 604 -12.36 -3.43 -29.42
N LYS A 605 -11.38 -2.59 -29.07
CA LYS A 605 -11.61 -1.18 -28.72
C LYS A 605 -12.29 -0.40 -29.86
N GLU A 606 -11.90 -0.61 -31.11
CA GLU A 606 -12.56 -0.04 -32.32
C GLU A 606 -13.97 -0.64 -32.58
N SER A 607 -14.26 -1.85 -32.09
CA SER A 607 -15.60 -2.43 -32.20
C SER A 607 -16.59 -1.84 -31.18
N VAL A 608 -16.11 -1.40 -30.01
CA VAL A 608 -16.94 -0.76 -28.97
C VAL A 608 -16.98 0.76 -29.15
N LEU A 609 -15.83 1.40 -29.37
CA LEU A 609 -15.63 2.85 -29.48
C LEU A 609 -14.97 3.23 -30.82
N PRO A 610 -15.63 3.01 -31.97
CA PRO A 610 -15.05 3.26 -33.30
C PRO A 610 -14.49 4.67 -33.46
N SER A 611 -13.21 4.77 -33.80
CA SER A 611 -12.41 5.98 -34.01
C SER A 611 -13.08 7.03 -34.91
N LYS A 612 -13.87 6.57 -35.89
CA LYS A 612 -14.60 7.41 -36.85
C LYS A 612 -15.82 8.13 -36.24
N VAL A 613 -16.28 7.70 -35.06
CA VAL A 613 -17.38 8.34 -34.33
C VAL A 613 -16.78 9.26 -33.27
N THR A 614 -16.66 10.55 -33.61
CA THR A 614 -16.10 11.60 -32.74
C THR A 614 -17.13 12.18 -31.76
N SER A 615 -18.42 12.12 -32.07
CA SER A 615 -19.51 12.45 -31.16
C SER A 615 -19.60 11.43 -30.03
N ARG A 616 -19.04 11.78 -28.87
CA ARG A 616 -19.03 10.94 -27.67
C ARG A 616 -19.39 11.77 -26.45
N ILE A 617 -20.19 11.21 -25.55
CA ILE A 617 -20.54 11.80 -24.25
C ILE A 617 -20.18 10.79 -23.17
N SER A 618 -19.49 11.24 -22.13
CA SER A 618 -19.22 10.46 -20.91
C SER A 618 -20.10 10.96 -19.76
N ILE A 619 -20.72 10.05 -19.02
CA ILE A 619 -21.56 10.36 -17.85
C ILE A 619 -21.07 9.54 -16.66
N GLU A 620 -20.62 10.22 -15.61
CA GLU A 620 -20.16 9.60 -14.36
C GLU A 620 -20.39 10.57 -13.19
N ALA A 621 -20.88 10.08 -12.05
CA ALA A 621 -21.07 10.87 -10.83
C ALA A 621 -19.75 11.09 -10.08
N GLY A 622 -18.84 11.78 -10.77
CA GLY A 622 -17.68 12.41 -10.19
C GLY A 622 -17.64 13.90 -10.52
N VAL A 623 -16.71 14.28 -11.38
CA VAL A 623 -16.25 15.65 -11.64
C VAL A 623 -15.87 15.79 -13.13
N THR A 624 -14.96 16.67 -13.59
CA THR A 624 -14.77 16.95 -15.04
C THR A 624 -13.42 16.63 -15.75
N PHE A 625 -12.25 16.80 -15.14
CA PHE A 625 -10.94 16.39 -15.71
C PHE A 625 -10.70 14.87 -15.68
N GLY A 626 -10.95 14.23 -16.82
CA GLY A 626 -10.78 12.80 -17.02
C GLY A 626 -11.86 11.97 -16.31
N TRP A 627 -12.24 12.34 -15.09
CA TRP A 627 -13.44 13.11 -14.67
C TRP A 627 -13.37 13.36 -13.11
N GLU A 628 -12.16 13.71 -12.57
CA GLU A 628 -11.79 14.74 -11.55
C GLU A 628 -11.59 14.66 -9.99
N LYS A 629 -10.92 13.60 -9.47
CA LYS A 629 -9.74 13.68 -8.53
C LYS A 629 -9.82 14.26 -7.07
N ALA A 630 -9.09 13.66 -6.09
CA ALA A 630 -9.39 13.71 -4.61
C ALA A 630 -8.31 14.10 -3.57
N ALA A 631 -8.74 14.51 -2.35
CA ALA A 631 -8.15 14.21 -1.01
C ALA A 631 -7.46 15.26 -0.06
N ILE A 632 -7.10 16.51 -0.41
CA ILE A 632 -6.69 17.55 0.59
C ILE A 632 -7.93 18.35 1.05
N ARG A 633 -8.98 17.58 1.34
CA ARG A 633 -10.38 18.02 1.34
C ARG A 633 -10.74 18.93 2.51
N LEU A 634 -10.23 18.62 3.71
CA LEU A 634 -10.61 19.32 4.94
C LEU A 634 -10.24 20.81 4.92
N SER A 635 -9.00 21.15 4.53
CA SER A 635 -8.55 22.55 4.44
C SER A 635 -9.05 23.27 3.19
N ALA A 636 -9.32 22.55 2.09
CA ALA A 636 -9.98 23.11 0.90
C ALA A 636 -11.46 23.46 1.13
N LEU A 637 -12.18 22.66 1.93
CA LEU A 637 -13.57 22.92 2.34
C LEU A 637 -13.70 24.02 3.40
N SER A 638 -12.70 24.20 4.28
CA SER A 638 -12.70 25.22 5.34
C SER A 638 -12.05 26.56 4.94
N GLU A 639 -11.92 26.84 3.63
CA GLU A 639 -11.17 27.98 3.04
C GLU A 639 -9.79 28.23 3.68
N SER A 640 -9.15 27.20 4.21
CA SER A 640 -7.99 27.35 5.09
C SER A 640 -6.69 27.31 4.27
N GLY A 641 -6.06 28.47 4.09
CA GLY A 641 -4.76 28.65 3.43
C GLY A 641 -3.59 27.98 4.15
N VAL A 642 -3.53 26.65 4.11
CA VAL A 642 -2.42 25.84 4.61
C VAL A 642 -1.39 25.65 3.51
N ILE A 643 -0.12 25.90 3.84
CA ILE A 643 1.01 25.64 2.94
C ILE A 643 1.57 24.25 3.25
N PHE A 644 1.46 23.33 2.29
CA PHE A 644 2.04 22.00 2.35
C PHE A 644 3.33 21.96 1.53
N VAL A 645 4.48 21.90 2.20
CA VAL A 645 5.78 21.75 1.53
C VAL A 645 6.10 20.26 1.45
N MET A 646 6.11 19.72 0.24
CA MET A 646 6.48 18.33 -0.03
C MET A 646 7.89 18.30 -0.63
N THR A 647 8.83 17.63 0.04
CA THR A 647 10.11 17.29 -0.56
C THR A 647 9.99 15.96 -1.31
N HIS A 648 10.79 15.80 -2.37
CA HIS A 648 10.78 14.65 -3.29
C HIS A 648 9.56 14.67 -4.22
N ASP A 649 9.65 15.48 -5.27
CA ASP A 649 8.60 15.74 -6.26
C ASP A 649 8.43 14.67 -7.35
N SER A 650 9.37 13.74 -7.48
CA SER A 650 9.55 12.91 -8.69
C SER A 650 10.22 11.56 -8.42
N ILE A 651 10.19 10.67 -9.42
CA ILE A 651 11.10 9.51 -9.50
C ILE A 651 12.60 9.86 -9.46
N GLY A 652 12.96 11.14 -9.55
CA GLY A 652 14.31 11.68 -9.39
C GLY A 652 14.94 11.42 -8.01
N LEU A 653 14.16 10.89 -7.07
CA LEU A 653 14.59 10.42 -5.77
C LEU A 653 15.68 9.32 -5.81
N GLY A 654 15.71 8.49 -6.86
CA GLY A 654 16.74 7.45 -7.00
C GLY A 654 16.52 6.21 -6.12
N GLU A 655 17.51 5.84 -5.30
CA GLU A 655 17.56 4.54 -4.61
C GLU A 655 16.58 4.35 -3.44
N ASP A 656 15.99 5.42 -2.89
CA ASP A 656 14.93 5.27 -1.87
C ASP A 656 13.68 4.53 -2.41
N GLY A 657 13.58 4.41 -3.75
CA GLY A 657 12.79 3.38 -4.43
C GLY A 657 11.30 3.66 -4.60
N PRO A 658 10.56 2.73 -5.24
CA PRO A 658 9.20 3.00 -5.74
C PRO A 658 8.17 3.35 -4.67
N THR A 659 8.43 2.98 -3.41
CA THR A 659 7.61 3.31 -2.25
C THR A 659 7.61 4.79 -1.89
N HIS A 660 8.70 5.50 -2.18
CA HIS A 660 8.90 6.91 -1.84
C HIS A 660 8.88 7.82 -3.08
N GLN A 661 9.06 7.24 -4.27
CA GLN A 661 8.92 7.94 -5.54
C GLN A 661 7.44 8.26 -5.82
N PRO A 662 7.06 9.55 -5.92
CA PRO A 662 5.76 9.91 -6.48
C PRO A 662 5.74 9.62 -7.99
N VAL A 663 4.58 9.19 -8.46
CA VAL A 663 4.28 8.92 -9.86
C VAL A 663 2.87 9.43 -10.16
N GLU A 664 1.88 8.86 -9.47
CA GLU A 664 0.48 9.26 -9.56
C GLU A 664 0.15 10.50 -8.72
N GLN A 665 1.01 10.85 -7.76
CA GLN A 665 0.78 11.89 -6.74
C GLN A 665 0.59 13.28 -7.34
N LEU A 666 1.41 13.70 -8.30
CA LEU A 666 1.34 15.07 -8.87
C LEU A 666 -0.04 15.33 -9.50
N PHE A 667 -0.50 14.40 -10.33
CA PHE A 667 -1.86 14.45 -10.88
C PHE A 667 -2.92 14.26 -9.79
N SER A 668 -2.68 13.37 -8.83
CA SER A 668 -3.51 13.21 -7.62
C SER A 668 -3.52 14.42 -6.68
N LEU A 669 -2.79 15.52 -6.97
CA LEU A 669 -2.76 16.75 -6.16
C LEU A 669 -3.31 17.97 -6.94
N ARG A 670 -2.90 18.16 -8.21
CA ARG A 670 -3.61 19.01 -9.22
C ARG A 670 -5.06 18.58 -9.41
N ALA A 671 -5.31 17.35 -9.00
CA ALA A 671 -6.56 16.78 -8.59
C ALA A 671 -7.56 17.75 -8.01
N MET A 672 -7.25 18.22 -6.81
CA MET A 672 -8.23 18.49 -5.79
C MET A 672 -8.89 19.85 -6.06
N PRO A 673 -10.23 19.94 -6.07
CA PRO A 673 -10.89 21.22 -6.24
C PRO A 673 -10.51 22.19 -5.11
N ASN A 674 -10.42 23.48 -5.45
CA ASN A 674 -9.99 24.55 -4.54
C ASN A 674 -8.61 24.33 -3.89
N ILE A 675 -7.58 24.07 -4.72
CA ILE A 675 -6.17 23.95 -4.30
C ILE A 675 -5.26 24.64 -5.33
N LEU A 676 -4.04 25.00 -4.92
CA LEU A 676 -2.93 25.28 -5.84
C LEU A 676 -1.88 24.18 -5.72
N MET A 677 -1.54 23.53 -6.83
CA MET A 677 -0.45 22.55 -6.90
C MET A 677 0.71 23.15 -7.68
N LEU A 678 1.76 23.53 -6.94
CA LEU A 678 2.94 24.21 -7.47
C LEU A 678 4.12 23.23 -7.53
N ARG A 679 4.69 23.03 -8.73
CA ARG A 679 5.90 22.22 -8.97
C ARG A 679 7.00 23.07 -9.63
N PRO A 680 7.76 23.85 -8.84
CA PRO A 680 8.76 24.77 -9.34
C PRO A 680 10.00 24.06 -9.91
N ALA A 681 10.52 24.57 -11.02
CA ALA A 681 11.71 24.05 -11.69
C ALA A 681 13.04 24.50 -11.08
N ASP A 682 13.10 25.70 -10.48
CA ASP A 682 14.33 26.27 -9.94
C ASP A 682 14.11 27.17 -8.72
N GLY A 683 15.11 27.97 -8.34
CA GLY A 683 15.07 28.87 -7.19
C GLY A 683 14.18 30.11 -7.42
N ASN A 684 14.06 30.59 -8.66
CA ASN A 684 13.13 31.67 -9.01
C ASN A 684 11.69 31.18 -8.87
N GLU A 685 11.38 30.01 -9.45
CA GLU A 685 10.05 29.43 -9.34
C GLU A 685 9.72 29.00 -7.91
N THR A 686 10.68 28.47 -7.15
CA THR A 686 10.49 28.14 -5.72
C THR A 686 10.14 29.38 -4.91
N SER A 687 10.88 30.49 -5.12
CA SER A 687 10.60 31.76 -4.46
C SER A 687 9.23 32.33 -4.87
N GLY A 688 8.84 32.19 -6.14
CA GLY A 688 7.52 32.55 -6.63
C GLY A 688 6.41 31.68 -6.04
N ALA A 689 6.65 30.38 -5.88
CA ALA A 689 5.69 29.44 -5.30
C ALA A 689 5.42 29.75 -3.83
N TYR A 690 6.46 30.02 -3.04
CA TYR A 690 6.30 30.50 -1.66
C TYR A 690 5.60 31.86 -1.60
N LYS A 691 5.94 32.81 -2.49
CA LYS A 691 5.26 34.12 -2.58
C LYS A 691 3.76 33.95 -2.82
N ILE A 692 3.35 33.07 -3.73
CA ILE A 692 1.93 32.78 -3.98
C ILE A 692 1.30 32.08 -2.78
N ALA A 693 1.93 31.03 -2.23
CA ALA A 693 1.38 30.27 -1.10
C ALA A 693 1.15 31.14 0.16
N VAL A 694 2.01 32.13 0.43
CA VAL A 694 1.87 33.08 1.55
C VAL A 694 0.77 34.13 1.32
N LEU A 695 0.54 34.53 0.06
CA LEU A 695 -0.53 35.46 -0.31
C LEU A 695 -1.90 34.76 -0.41
N ASN A 696 -1.91 33.49 -0.78
CA ASN A 696 -3.11 32.69 -1.02
C ASN A 696 -3.73 32.14 0.28
N ARG A 697 -4.52 32.96 0.96
CA ARG A 697 -5.10 32.63 2.29
C ARG A 697 -6.39 31.81 2.28
N LYS A 698 -7.04 31.63 1.12
CA LYS A 698 -8.40 31.05 0.98
C LYS A 698 -8.45 29.59 0.54
N ARG A 699 -7.31 28.99 0.20
CA ARG A 699 -7.22 27.59 -0.25
C ARG A 699 -5.82 27.02 -0.02
N PRO A 700 -5.68 25.70 0.20
CA PRO A 700 -4.38 25.05 0.33
C PRO A 700 -3.41 25.35 -0.83
N SER A 701 -2.12 25.39 -0.52
CA SER A 701 -1.04 25.51 -1.50
C SER A 701 -0.02 24.41 -1.26
N ILE A 702 0.19 23.57 -2.27
CA ILE A 702 1.13 22.45 -2.22
C ILE A 702 2.36 22.84 -3.03
N ILE A 703 3.54 22.82 -2.43
CA ILE A 703 4.81 23.08 -3.11
C ILE A 703 5.60 21.78 -3.16
N ALA A 704 5.71 21.17 -4.35
CA ALA A 704 6.46 19.94 -4.57
C ALA A 704 7.90 20.27 -5.02
N LEU A 705 8.86 20.07 -4.12
CA LEU A 705 10.27 20.43 -4.30
C LEU A 705 11.13 19.21 -4.65
N SER A 706 11.95 19.34 -5.69
CA SER A 706 12.93 18.30 -6.05
C SER A 706 14.11 18.24 -5.07
N ARG A 707 14.70 17.05 -4.94
CA ARG A 707 15.98 16.78 -4.25
C ARG A 707 17.19 16.82 -5.21
N GLN A 708 16.94 16.94 -6.52
CA GLN A 708 18.00 16.99 -7.53
C GLN A 708 18.74 18.33 -7.51
N LYS A 709 19.99 18.33 -7.98
CA LYS A 709 20.77 19.56 -8.19
C LYS A 709 20.36 20.21 -9.51
N LEU A 710 19.27 20.98 -9.48
CA LEU A 710 18.74 21.68 -10.66
C LEU A 710 19.46 23.02 -10.91
N PRO A 711 19.65 23.44 -12.18
CA PRO A 711 20.17 24.76 -12.52
C PRO A 711 19.13 25.87 -12.29
N GLN A 712 19.58 27.12 -12.24
CA GLN A 712 18.68 28.28 -12.44
C GLN A 712 18.50 28.47 -13.95
N LEU A 713 17.27 28.44 -14.44
CA LEU A 713 16.97 28.46 -15.88
C LEU A 713 16.76 29.89 -16.38
N LYS A 714 17.30 30.19 -17.56
CA LYS A 714 17.15 31.52 -18.17
C LYS A 714 15.70 31.71 -18.61
N GLY A 715 15.01 32.68 -18.02
CA GLY A 715 13.63 33.02 -18.34
C GLY A 715 12.61 32.65 -17.26
N THR A 716 13.00 31.88 -16.23
CA THR A 716 12.14 31.69 -15.05
C THR A 716 11.99 32.99 -14.26
N SER A 717 10.85 33.16 -13.58
CA SER A 717 10.57 34.41 -12.86
C SER A 717 9.65 34.22 -11.66
N VAL A 718 10.07 34.79 -10.53
CA VAL A 718 9.34 34.85 -9.25
C VAL A 718 7.92 35.39 -9.43
N ASP A 719 7.75 36.41 -10.27
CA ASP A 719 6.44 37.04 -10.52
C ASP A 719 5.62 36.28 -11.56
N ALA A 720 6.26 35.59 -12.50
CA ALA A 720 5.55 34.82 -13.52
C ALA A 720 4.85 33.57 -12.96
N VAL A 721 5.28 33.04 -11.81
CA VAL A 721 4.56 31.97 -11.09
C VAL A 721 3.10 32.37 -10.77
N SER A 722 2.81 33.68 -10.61
CA SER A 722 1.43 34.19 -10.45
C SER A 722 0.49 33.91 -11.63
N LYS A 723 1.05 33.47 -12.77
CA LYS A 723 0.32 33.10 -13.99
C LYS A 723 0.11 31.62 -14.16
N GLY A 724 0.69 30.78 -13.29
CA GLY A 724 0.59 29.32 -13.34
C GLY A 724 1.33 28.65 -14.51
N GLY A 725 1.27 29.24 -15.70
CA GLY A 725 2.04 28.84 -16.87
C GLY A 725 2.47 30.03 -17.72
N TYR A 726 3.73 30.02 -18.15
CA TYR A 726 4.36 31.12 -18.87
C TYR A 726 5.52 30.64 -19.75
N ILE A 727 5.86 31.46 -20.75
CA ILE A 727 6.96 31.20 -21.68
C ILE A 727 8.28 31.49 -20.98
N ILE A 728 9.20 30.52 -20.93
CA ILE A 728 10.59 30.76 -20.50
C ILE A 728 11.51 31.09 -21.70
N SER A 729 11.22 30.51 -22.87
CA SER A 729 12.01 30.67 -24.09
C SER A 729 11.16 30.50 -25.35
N ASP A 730 11.45 31.28 -26.39
CA ASP A 730 10.78 31.22 -27.69
C ASP A 730 11.67 31.87 -28.77
N ASN A 731 11.79 31.25 -29.94
CA ASN A 731 12.46 31.82 -31.12
C ASN A 731 11.49 32.04 -32.31
N SER A 732 10.18 31.85 -32.09
CA SER A 732 9.15 32.13 -33.09
C SER A 732 8.83 33.62 -33.21
N SER A 733 8.13 33.98 -34.29
CA SER A 733 7.63 35.34 -34.51
C SER A 733 6.10 35.36 -34.64
N GLY A 734 5.48 36.46 -34.21
CA GLY A 734 4.03 36.65 -34.36
C GLY A 734 3.15 35.64 -33.63
N ASN A 735 3.64 35.04 -32.52
CA ASN A 735 2.96 34.01 -31.72
C ASN A 735 2.69 32.70 -32.49
N LYS A 736 3.66 32.23 -33.29
CA LYS A 736 3.54 31.05 -34.17
C LYS A 736 4.78 30.12 -34.11
N PRO A 737 5.07 29.46 -32.98
CA PRO A 737 6.03 28.36 -32.97
C PRO A 737 5.51 27.15 -33.76
N GLU A 738 6.39 26.39 -34.39
CA GLU A 738 6.07 25.05 -34.92
C GLU A 738 5.75 24.06 -33.80
N LEU A 739 6.47 24.18 -32.69
CA LEU A 739 6.43 23.23 -31.58
C LEU A 739 6.39 23.97 -30.24
N ILE A 740 5.54 23.49 -29.33
CA ILE A 740 5.54 23.90 -27.93
C ILE A 740 5.92 22.71 -27.06
N VAL A 741 6.97 22.86 -26.24
CA VAL A 741 7.30 21.92 -25.17
C VAL A 741 6.82 22.51 -23.85
N ILE A 742 6.00 21.77 -23.12
CA ILE A 742 5.38 22.17 -21.85
C ILE A 742 5.96 21.28 -20.75
N SER A 743 6.34 21.86 -19.62
CA SER A 743 7.01 21.10 -18.56
C SER A 743 6.79 21.71 -17.18
N THR A 744 7.06 20.94 -16.12
CA THR A 744 7.05 21.39 -14.73
C THR A 744 8.25 20.81 -13.98
N GLY A 745 8.65 21.43 -12.87
CA GLY A 745 9.71 20.92 -12.02
C GLY A 745 11.04 20.65 -12.74
N SER A 746 11.71 19.59 -12.33
CA SER A 746 13.01 19.13 -12.86
C SER A 746 13.04 18.89 -14.37
N GLU A 747 11.91 18.60 -15.00
CA GLU A 747 11.87 18.29 -16.44
C GLU A 747 11.91 19.56 -17.31
N LEU A 748 11.84 20.77 -16.73
CA LEU A 748 11.94 22.02 -17.49
C LEU A 748 13.35 22.22 -18.05
N GLU A 749 14.39 21.73 -17.35
CA GLU A 749 15.77 21.68 -17.86
C GLU A 749 15.88 20.77 -19.09
N ILE A 750 15.16 19.65 -19.11
CA ILE A 750 15.15 18.69 -20.22
C ILE A 750 14.43 19.28 -21.43
N ALA A 751 13.31 19.98 -21.19
CA ALA A 751 12.57 20.70 -22.22
C ALA A 751 13.39 21.81 -22.89
N GLU A 752 14.11 22.63 -22.11
CA GLU A 752 14.97 23.69 -22.66
C GLU A 752 16.14 23.14 -23.48
N LYS A 753 16.83 22.11 -22.97
CA LYS A 753 17.92 21.43 -23.71
C LYS A 753 17.43 20.82 -25.02
N ALA A 754 16.25 20.19 -25.03
CA ALA A 754 15.66 19.65 -26.26
C ALA A 754 15.26 20.75 -27.25
N ALA A 755 14.72 21.87 -26.75
CA ALA A 755 14.42 23.02 -27.58
C ALA A 755 15.69 23.62 -28.21
N ASP A 756 16.79 23.73 -27.47
CA ASP A 756 18.05 24.26 -28.00
C ASP A 756 18.68 23.38 -29.09
N GLU A 757 18.60 22.05 -29.00
CA GLU A 757 19.01 21.20 -30.13
C GLU A 757 18.07 21.35 -31.34
N LEU A 758 16.75 21.39 -31.14
CA LEU A 758 15.77 21.59 -32.22
C LEU A 758 15.87 22.99 -32.89
N ARG A 759 16.32 24.00 -32.14
CA ARG A 759 16.62 25.35 -32.65
C ARG A 759 17.88 25.36 -33.51
N LYS A 760 18.89 24.54 -33.20
CA LYS A 760 20.07 24.33 -34.09
C LYS A 760 19.69 23.61 -35.38
N GLU A 761 18.67 22.76 -35.33
CA GLU A 761 18.04 22.17 -36.53
C GLU A 761 17.13 23.15 -37.29
N GLY A 762 17.03 24.41 -36.84
CA GLY A 762 16.32 25.50 -37.51
C GLY A 762 14.84 25.64 -37.17
N ARG A 763 14.29 24.83 -36.27
CA ARG A 763 12.86 24.89 -35.89
C ARG A 763 12.56 26.05 -34.94
N THR A 764 11.32 26.53 -35.02
CA THR A 764 10.74 27.50 -34.08
C THR A 764 10.09 26.76 -32.90
N VAL A 765 10.78 26.74 -31.75
CA VAL A 765 10.40 26.00 -30.55
C VAL A 765 10.23 26.92 -29.35
N ARG A 766 9.03 26.88 -28.78
CA ARG A 766 8.67 27.54 -27.52
C ARG A 766 8.74 26.55 -26.36
N VAL A 767 9.30 26.98 -25.22
CA VAL A 767 9.23 26.24 -23.95
C VAL A 767 8.38 26.99 -22.94
N VAL A 768 7.45 26.27 -22.33
CA VAL A 768 6.50 26.78 -21.34
C VAL A 768 6.70 26.05 -20.02
N SER A 769 7.01 26.81 -18.96
CA SER A 769 6.80 26.32 -17.60
C SER A 769 5.30 26.34 -17.34
N LEU A 770 4.76 25.24 -16.79
CA LEU A 770 3.39 25.13 -16.31
C LEU A 770 3.38 24.81 -14.80
N VAL A 771 4.20 25.56 -14.06
CA VAL A 771 4.46 25.43 -12.61
C VAL A 771 3.22 25.22 -11.74
N CYS A 772 2.06 25.78 -12.09
CA CYS A 772 0.78 25.54 -11.41
C CYS A 772 -0.39 25.60 -12.40
N TRP A 773 -1.10 24.48 -12.56
CA TRP A 773 -2.17 24.34 -13.55
C TRP A 773 -3.37 25.22 -13.21
N GLU A 774 -3.71 25.32 -11.93
CA GLU A 774 -4.93 25.97 -11.45
C GLU A 774 -4.86 27.49 -11.64
N LEU A 775 -3.71 28.10 -11.31
CA LEU A 775 -3.43 29.51 -11.60
C LEU A 775 -3.41 29.82 -13.11
N PHE A 776 -3.05 28.86 -13.95
CA PHE A 776 -3.04 29.06 -15.41
C PHE A 776 -4.45 29.11 -15.97
N GLU A 777 -5.35 28.22 -15.52
CA GLU A 777 -6.75 28.25 -15.95
C GLU A 777 -7.51 29.50 -15.53
N GLU A 778 -7.16 30.05 -14.37
CA GLU A 778 -7.69 31.33 -13.86
C GLU A 778 -7.24 32.54 -14.69
N GLN A 779 -6.26 32.40 -15.58
CA GLN A 779 -5.92 33.47 -16.52
C GLN A 779 -6.94 33.56 -17.65
N SER A 780 -7.28 34.79 -18.04
CA SER A 780 -8.15 35.07 -19.20
C SER A 780 -7.72 34.30 -20.46
N GLU A 781 -8.68 33.91 -21.29
CA GLU A 781 -8.42 33.18 -22.56
C GLU A 781 -7.42 33.90 -23.47
N LYS A 782 -7.40 35.24 -23.48
CA LYS A 782 -6.40 36.05 -24.19
C LYS A 782 -4.96 35.78 -23.72
N TYR A 783 -4.77 35.51 -22.43
CA TYR A 783 -3.47 35.11 -21.89
C TYR A 783 -3.15 33.65 -22.22
N LYS A 784 -4.10 32.73 -22.06
CA LYS A 784 -3.90 31.30 -22.39
C LYS A 784 -3.55 31.10 -23.87
N GLU A 785 -4.22 31.78 -24.81
CA GLU A 785 -3.88 31.81 -26.24
C GLU A 785 -2.52 32.51 -26.53
N SER A 786 -2.05 33.41 -25.66
CA SER A 786 -0.72 34.01 -25.80
C SER A 786 0.43 33.05 -25.41
N VAL A 787 0.19 32.14 -24.48
CA VAL A 787 1.17 31.13 -24.02
C VAL A 787 1.08 29.83 -24.82
N LEU A 788 -0.14 29.32 -25.05
CA LEU A 788 -0.43 28.06 -25.74
C LEU A 788 -1.40 28.28 -26.93
N PRO A 789 -0.96 28.89 -28.05
CA PRO A 789 -1.83 29.26 -29.17
C PRO A 789 -2.58 28.06 -29.74
N SER A 790 -3.91 28.14 -29.77
CA SER A 790 -4.83 27.06 -30.20
C SER A 790 -4.54 26.51 -31.60
N LYS A 791 -3.95 27.32 -32.48
CA LYS A 791 -3.54 26.92 -33.83
C LYS A 791 -2.31 26.02 -33.88
N VAL A 792 -1.46 26.03 -32.84
CA VAL A 792 -0.26 25.19 -32.75
C VAL A 792 -0.65 23.87 -32.08
N THR A 793 -0.87 22.83 -32.89
CA THR A 793 -1.31 21.51 -32.41
C THR A 793 -0.18 20.50 -32.20
N SER A 794 1.03 20.79 -32.70
CA SER A 794 2.23 20.01 -32.38
C SER A 794 2.75 20.48 -31.02
N ARG A 795 2.41 19.73 -29.98
CA ARG A 795 2.72 20.03 -28.57
C ARG A 795 3.27 18.80 -27.86
N ILE A 796 4.25 18.99 -27.00
CA ILE A 796 4.82 17.94 -26.14
C ILE A 796 4.65 18.37 -24.68
N SER A 797 4.31 17.43 -23.81
CA SER A 797 4.54 17.57 -22.36
C SER A 797 5.64 16.63 -21.91
N ILE A 798 6.43 17.05 -20.93
CA ILE A 798 7.37 16.16 -20.23
C ILE A 798 7.30 16.39 -18.71
N GLU A 799 7.14 15.31 -17.95
CA GLU A 799 6.98 15.34 -16.50
C GLU A 799 7.33 13.99 -15.85
N ALA A 800 7.99 14.00 -14.69
CA ALA A 800 8.32 12.81 -13.91
C ALA A 800 7.14 12.25 -13.08
N GLY A 801 5.97 12.16 -13.70
CA GLY A 801 4.73 11.59 -13.15
C GLY A 801 3.87 10.98 -14.27
N VAL A 802 2.66 10.52 -13.95
CA VAL A 802 1.72 9.95 -14.94
C VAL A 802 1.45 10.92 -16.10
N THR A 803 1.28 10.39 -17.32
CA THR A 803 0.92 11.18 -18.51
C THR A 803 -0.55 11.62 -18.50
N PHE A 804 -1.40 10.87 -17.80
CA PHE A 804 -2.84 11.13 -17.68
C PHE A 804 -3.16 12.59 -17.29
N GLY A 805 -4.03 13.22 -18.07
CA GLY A 805 -4.52 14.59 -17.87
C GLY A 805 -3.74 15.65 -18.66
N TRP A 806 -2.54 15.34 -19.18
CA TRP A 806 -1.79 16.25 -20.04
C TRP A 806 -2.47 16.50 -21.40
N GLU A 807 -3.41 15.64 -21.81
CA GLU A 807 -4.16 15.71 -23.07
C GLU A 807 -4.88 17.05 -23.25
N LYS A 808 -5.26 17.75 -22.16
CA LYS A 808 -5.81 19.11 -22.22
C LYS A 808 -4.85 20.09 -22.87
N TYR A 809 -3.60 20.09 -22.43
CA TYR A 809 -2.62 21.08 -22.85
C TYR A 809 -1.97 20.71 -24.17
N ILE A 810 -1.79 19.42 -24.46
CA ILE A 810 -1.14 18.95 -25.70
C ILE A 810 -2.14 18.68 -26.84
N GLY A 811 -3.40 18.38 -26.54
CA GLY A 811 -4.44 18.05 -27.51
C GLY A 811 -4.25 16.68 -28.18
N GLN A 812 -5.25 16.24 -28.98
CA GLN A 812 -5.28 14.92 -29.64
C GLN A 812 -4.09 14.61 -30.57
N LYS A 813 -3.32 15.62 -30.98
CA LYS A 813 -2.12 15.46 -31.82
C LYS A 813 -0.81 15.51 -31.03
N GLY A 814 -0.84 15.96 -29.78
CA GLY A 814 0.37 16.12 -28.98
C GLY A 814 0.88 14.79 -28.40
N LYS A 815 2.00 14.86 -27.70
CA LYS A 815 2.60 13.69 -27.01
C LYS A 815 2.96 14.02 -25.58
N ALA A 816 2.61 13.13 -24.66
CA ALA A 816 3.07 13.18 -23.29
C ALA A 816 4.28 12.26 -23.11
N ILE A 817 5.28 12.73 -22.36
CA ILE A 817 6.45 11.96 -21.94
C ILE A 817 6.42 11.92 -20.41
N GLY A 818 6.13 10.75 -19.86
CA GLY A 818 5.94 10.57 -18.43
C GLY A 818 6.03 9.11 -18.01
N ILE A 819 5.48 8.82 -16.83
CA ILE A 819 5.76 7.62 -16.04
C ILE A 819 4.46 6.93 -15.67
N ASP A 820 3.93 6.09 -16.56
CA ASP A 820 2.66 5.38 -16.33
C ASP A 820 2.85 4.00 -15.66
N ARG A 821 3.89 3.88 -14.82
CA ARG A 821 4.22 2.69 -14.03
C ARG A 821 5.03 3.05 -12.79
N PHE A 822 5.08 2.17 -11.79
CA PHE A 822 6.01 2.32 -10.67
C PHE A 822 7.48 2.38 -11.15
N GLY A 823 8.28 3.22 -10.50
CA GLY A 823 9.71 3.39 -10.80
C GLY A 823 10.59 2.22 -10.32
N ALA A 824 11.86 2.52 -10.03
CA ALA A 824 12.86 1.52 -9.62
C ALA A 824 13.86 2.12 -8.59
N SER A 825 14.57 1.28 -7.85
CA SER A 825 15.71 1.72 -7.02
C SER A 825 17.00 1.67 -7.85
N ALA A 826 17.50 2.84 -8.26
CA ALA A 826 18.78 3.03 -8.96
C ALA A 826 19.19 4.53 -8.92
N PRO A 827 20.44 4.90 -9.25
CA PRO A 827 20.82 6.31 -9.36
C PRO A 827 19.91 7.10 -10.32
N ALA A 828 19.48 8.30 -9.92
CA ALA A 828 18.42 9.05 -10.59
C ALA A 828 18.62 9.24 -12.10
N GLY A 829 19.84 9.62 -12.54
CA GLY A 829 20.17 9.77 -13.96
C GLY A 829 20.09 8.48 -14.77
N LYS A 830 20.26 7.31 -14.13
CA LYS A 830 19.97 6.02 -14.76
C LYS A 830 18.47 5.78 -14.85
N ILE A 831 17.70 6.04 -13.79
CA ILE A 831 16.23 5.91 -13.82
C ILE A 831 15.64 6.75 -14.96
N TYR A 832 16.03 8.03 -15.07
CA TYR A 832 15.54 8.93 -16.11
C TYR A 832 15.81 8.39 -17.52
N LYS A 833 17.00 7.83 -17.76
CA LYS A 833 17.34 7.18 -19.02
C LYS A 833 16.51 5.94 -19.31
N GLU A 834 16.41 5.01 -18.35
CA GLU A 834 15.68 3.74 -18.51
C GLU A 834 14.14 3.94 -18.57
N LEU A 835 13.63 5.11 -18.16
CA LEU A 835 12.22 5.49 -18.19
C LEU A 835 11.88 6.61 -19.20
N GLY A 836 12.82 7.01 -20.06
CA GLY A 836 12.55 7.91 -21.19
C GLY A 836 12.39 9.40 -20.84
N LEU A 837 12.72 9.83 -19.63
CA LEU A 837 12.81 11.26 -19.28
C LEU A 837 14.16 11.83 -19.75
N THR A 838 14.32 11.98 -21.06
CA THR A 838 15.59 12.44 -21.65
C THR A 838 15.39 13.41 -22.81
N VAL A 839 16.44 14.19 -23.09
CA VAL A 839 16.50 15.16 -24.20
C VAL A 839 16.25 14.47 -25.54
N GLU A 840 16.85 13.29 -25.74
CA GLU A 840 16.71 12.49 -26.96
C GLU A 840 15.26 12.04 -27.18
N ASN A 841 14.52 11.71 -26.12
CA ASN A 841 13.13 11.29 -26.24
C ASN A 841 12.20 12.48 -26.58
N VAL A 842 12.44 13.67 -26.03
CA VAL A 842 11.73 14.90 -26.43
C VAL A 842 12.00 15.21 -27.92
N ILE A 843 13.25 15.11 -28.36
CA ILE A 843 13.64 15.31 -29.77
C ILE A 843 12.99 14.24 -30.68
N ALA A 844 12.94 12.98 -30.26
CA ALA A 844 12.29 11.90 -31.01
C ALA A 844 10.77 12.10 -31.11
N ALA A 845 10.12 12.49 -30.02
CA ALA A 845 8.70 12.85 -30.02
C ALA A 845 8.42 14.02 -30.97
N ALA A 846 9.27 15.06 -30.93
CA ALA A 846 9.20 16.26 -31.77
C ALA A 846 9.44 16.02 -33.26
N LYS A 847 10.27 15.03 -33.62
CA LYS A 847 10.52 14.65 -35.03
C LYS A 847 9.41 13.78 -35.62
N ALA A 848 8.49 13.32 -34.79
CA ALA A 848 7.27 12.64 -35.20
C ALA A 848 6.01 13.49 -34.91
N LEU A 849 6.15 14.83 -34.97
CA LEU A 849 5.11 15.87 -34.84
C LEU A 849 5.34 17.07 -35.80
#